data_AF-A0A160FID1-F1
#
_entry.id   AF-A0A160FID1-F1
#
_cell.length_a   1.000
_cell.length_b   1.000
_cell.length_c   1.000
_cell.angle_alpha   90.00
_cell.angle_beta   90.00
_cell.angle_gamma   90.00
#
_symmetry.space_group_name_H-M   'P 1'
#
loop_
_entity.id
_entity.type
_entity.pdbx_description
1 polymer ?
#
loop_
_entity_poly.entity_id
_entity_poly.type
_entity_poly.pdbx_seq_one_letter_code
_entity_poly.pdbx_strand_id
1 'polypeptide(L)'
;MKSRQNVLGSGEAGFHSLDDMPDCMSRAAPAGPLIGSVRSMCQRLGAAGWREMLLDVTGGAFDMMAPDLEAELVKPLPWIERRFAGFGDFAAAGCAAIQPGQPDFSLLYHALAAPSVVTGRDGESLGAYPTLAEIDTLENYIFAARRVSLSELRAECGAWPIAVSTFATHYRNAPMGVNGRRAQLCFSRAGVARIGNLEPRYEPMLRGFVGFDESRPFDFRVVPRRFSTYLAVRRPVDPNGPAQFGPQDRLDDDDRRHFWVPVHKLFSGPECIVGMDLQVTLRCRLQNDTLAAFHRFLDAQGLENNWSGDCLEEFPFTIRNEMIGSLTMEAQHGPGVLVPRPSTMVEEARYRGARLTFPVDPRYSGKPGSFLLSSLLVLPGAQPLRSPQYLDDAEQMTARPAPQFINLRHRVRDDRIDNLNDEPGLMEIVARGNYEAQHYVDFSGDGWVASACPELACQGIVASTPAFAMIGLPDFLPKLSQRDLMVWWRNDVPAPLRDALWAVPPLALSQTRIAGNIELEGGLFRIDDDTVSAIVSMPQRMDDAPESATRQTANGAIRFDKVGLPDGSPGVFDPGWDASMGVRLSADGTLKRFLVGHGLGSPFIEDVKLCAALGAYWPGVAPDATRQYQPDKELCGISYPWPSAVPLTDEELGMVPSTEGPMKNRFVPWDGVSGPRRGSFQGRPVIEYEDERRVDHIDLQGRMTALLTSRIDLADFQARVLAMAAVYWSLGVRPQPGAPGDVNRVLWEKAQWAVFSFIAVLPDDPDFVRIAAQTGADLDPARRSYRFEMFRWGRRHADPGSVRKVLVDIEEEATAYSDGRVVLINRGGSWRLDDTIPM
;
A
#
# COMPACT_ATOMS: atom_id res chain seq x y z
N MET A 1 -6.23 -26.48 35.60
CA MET A 1 -5.09 -26.59 36.54
C MET A 1 -4.58 -28.03 36.57
N LYS A 2 -3.52 -28.34 35.79
CA LYS A 2 -2.46 -29.35 36.06
C LYS A 2 -1.46 -29.32 34.88
N SER A 3 -0.30 -28.73 35.18
CA SER A 3 1.04 -28.78 34.58
C SER A 3 1.22 -29.09 33.07
N ARG A 4 1.54 -28.03 32.29
CA ARG A 4 2.48 -28.10 31.17
C ARG A 4 3.80 -27.45 31.62
N GLN A 5 4.79 -28.27 31.96
CA GLN A 5 6.19 -27.88 32.08
C GLN A 5 7.01 -28.94 31.35
N ASN A 6 8.06 -28.49 30.67
CA ASN A 6 9.03 -29.23 29.85
C ASN A 6 8.69 -29.35 28.36
N VAL A 7 8.99 -28.27 27.60
CA VAL A 7 9.83 -28.35 26.39
C VAL A 7 10.68 -27.07 26.35
N LEU A 8 11.83 -27.09 27.03
CA LEU A 8 12.93 -26.14 26.84
C LEU A 8 14.13 -27.00 26.47
N GLY A 9 14.61 -26.88 25.23
CA GLY A 9 15.82 -27.54 24.75
C GLY A 9 15.63 -28.33 23.45
N SER A 10 15.53 -27.63 22.32
CA SER A 10 15.91 -28.13 20.97
C SER A 10 15.69 -27.05 19.90
N GLY A 11 16.33 -25.89 20.07
CA GLY A 11 16.37 -24.86 19.03
C GLY A 11 17.63 -25.02 18.18
N GLU A 12 17.69 -26.04 17.32
CA GLU A 12 18.74 -26.15 16.28
C GLU A 12 18.46 -27.15 15.15
N ALA A 13 17.33 -27.88 15.15
CA ALA A 13 17.01 -28.85 14.10
C ALA A 13 15.56 -28.70 13.64
N GLY A 14 15.34 -27.85 12.64
CA GLY A 14 14.03 -27.62 12.03
C GLY A 14 14.12 -27.30 10.54
N PHE A 15 15.04 -27.95 9.81
CA PHE A 15 15.23 -27.72 8.38
C PHE A 15 15.37 -29.00 7.53
N HIS A 16 15.24 -30.18 8.13
CA HIS A 16 15.36 -31.47 7.40
C HIS A 16 14.05 -31.98 6.78
N SER A 17 12.98 -31.18 6.74
CA SER A 17 11.65 -31.64 6.31
C SER A 17 11.00 -30.67 5.30
N LEU A 18 11.76 -30.24 4.30
CA LEU A 18 11.23 -29.50 3.14
C LEU A 18 11.08 -30.39 1.88
N ASP A 19 11.31 -31.69 2.01
CA ASP A 19 11.36 -32.65 0.90
C ASP A 19 10.00 -33.24 0.48
N ASP A 20 8.93 -33.07 1.27
CA ASP A 20 7.64 -33.77 1.05
C ASP A 20 6.52 -32.91 0.43
N MET A 21 6.84 -31.81 -0.25
CA MET A 21 5.85 -30.96 -0.95
C MET A 21 6.10 -30.98 -2.47
N PRO A 22 5.05 -31.02 -3.32
CA PRO A 22 5.21 -31.21 -4.77
C PRO A 22 6.10 -30.11 -5.37
N ASP A 23 7.16 -30.56 -6.06
CA ASP A 23 8.15 -29.71 -6.70
C ASP A 23 7.49 -28.80 -7.75
N CYS A 24 7.49 -27.50 -7.50
CA CYS A 24 7.36 -26.51 -8.56
C CYS A 24 8.70 -26.48 -9.32
N MET A 25 8.74 -27.17 -10.46
CA MET A 25 9.96 -27.42 -11.23
C MET A 25 10.72 -26.13 -11.57
N SER A 26 11.97 -26.05 -11.11
CA SER A 26 12.91 -24.97 -11.43
C SER A 26 13.16 -24.87 -12.94
N ARG A 27 13.08 -23.67 -13.50
CA ARG A 27 13.65 -23.41 -14.82
C ARG A 27 15.17 -23.60 -14.77
N ALA A 28 15.69 -24.37 -15.73
CA ALA A 28 17.12 -24.42 -16.00
C ALA A 28 17.65 -23.01 -16.28
N ALA A 29 18.86 -22.71 -15.78
CA ALA A 29 19.59 -21.48 -16.07
C ALA A 29 19.63 -21.20 -17.59
N PRO A 30 19.68 -19.94 -18.03
CA PRO A 30 19.84 -19.63 -19.45
C PRO A 30 21.02 -20.40 -20.03
N ALA A 31 20.80 -21.06 -21.17
CA ALA A 31 21.80 -21.88 -21.84
C ALA A 31 22.84 -20.97 -22.52
N GLY A 32 23.86 -20.54 -21.75
CA GLY A 32 25.00 -19.78 -22.24
C GLY A 32 25.51 -18.73 -21.24
N PRO A 33 26.68 -18.12 -21.52
CA PRO A 33 27.27 -17.12 -20.63
C PRO A 33 26.36 -15.90 -20.40
N LEU A 34 26.35 -15.32 -19.19
CA LEU A 34 25.50 -14.14 -18.88
C LEU A 34 25.74 -12.96 -19.82
N ILE A 35 26.99 -12.75 -20.23
CA ILE A 35 27.35 -11.71 -21.20
C ILE A 35 26.62 -11.87 -22.55
N GLY A 36 26.33 -13.10 -22.96
CA GLY A 36 25.57 -13.37 -24.20
C GLY A 36 24.15 -12.83 -24.10
N SER A 37 23.50 -13.02 -22.95
CA SER A 37 22.17 -12.48 -22.67
C SER A 37 22.18 -10.95 -22.57
N VAL A 38 23.19 -10.37 -21.90
CA VAL A 38 23.36 -8.91 -21.83
C VAL A 38 23.57 -8.32 -23.23
N ARG A 39 24.35 -8.99 -24.10
CA ARG A 39 24.57 -8.58 -25.49
C ARG A 39 23.26 -8.61 -26.30
N SER A 40 22.46 -9.67 -26.17
CA SER A 40 21.16 -9.78 -26.84
C SER A 40 20.21 -8.64 -26.43
N MET A 41 20.13 -8.36 -25.13
CA MET A 41 19.38 -7.21 -24.60
C MET A 41 19.90 -5.89 -25.18
N CYS A 42 21.23 -5.68 -25.19
CA CYS A 42 21.83 -4.47 -25.72
C CYS A 42 21.56 -4.29 -27.22
N GLN A 43 21.57 -5.38 -28.00
CA GLN A 43 21.22 -5.35 -29.43
C GLN A 43 19.78 -4.94 -29.68
N ARG A 44 18.85 -5.52 -28.93
CA ARG A 44 17.41 -5.22 -29.05
C ARG A 44 17.11 -3.76 -28.68
N LEU A 45 17.64 -3.30 -27.56
CA LEU A 45 17.40 -1.95 -27.05
C LEU A 45 18.21 -0.90 -27.83
N GLY A 46 19.43 -1.22 -28.25
CA GLY A 46 20.26 -0.33 -29.07
C GLY A 46 19.55 0.09 -30.35
N ALA A 47 18.85 -0.83 -31.02
CA ALA A 47 18.04 -0.53 -32.21
C ALA A 47 16.80 0.35 -31.93
N ALA A 48 16.46 0.58 -30.66
CA ALA A 48 15.32 1.36 -30.22
C ALA A 48 15.69 2.75 -29.64
N GLY A 49 16.90 3.25 -29.97
CA GLY A 49 17.38 4.59 -29.59
C GLY A 49 18.22 4.63 -28.31
N TRP A 50 18.38 3.49 -27.61
CA TRP A 50 19.16 3.44 -26.37
C TRP A 50 20.65 3.66 -26.58
N ARG A 51 21.19 3.20 -27.72
CA ARG A 51 22.61 3.33 -28.04
C ARG A 51 22.97 4.81 -28.21
N GLU A 52 22.19 5.52 -29.01
CA GLU A 52 22.35 6.94 -29.29
C GLU A 52 22.26 7.75 -27.99
N MET A 53 21.24 7.48 -27.16
CA MET A 53 21.08 8.14 -25.87
C MET A 53 22.27 7.88 -24.92
N LEU A 54 22.79 6.65 -24.83
CA LEU A 54 23.94 6.33 -23.98
C LEU A 54 25.25 6.93 -24.50
N LEU A 55 25.45 6.98 -25.82
CA LEU A 55 26.55 7.72 -26.43
C LEU A 55 26.45 9.21 -26.06
N ASP A 56 25.28 9.80 -26.18
CA ASP A 56 25.04 11.21 -25.84
C ASP A 56 25.29 11.52 -24.38
N VAL A 57 24.80 10.70 -23.45
CA VAL A 57 24.99 10.86 -22.00
C VAL A 57 26.47 10.76 -21.62
N THR A 58 27.26 9.98 -22.37
CA THR A 58 28.67 9.71 -22.06
C THR A 58 29.66 10.49 -22.93
N GLY A 59 29.19 11.36 -23.83
CA GLY A 59 30.05 12.08 -24.78
C GLY A 59 30.76 11.15 -25.78
N GLY A 60 30.09 10.07 -26.17
CA GLY A 60 30.59 9.02 -27.07
C GLY A 60 31.47 7.98 -26.39
N ALA A 61 31.62 8.04 -25.06
CA ALA A 61 32.53 7.16 -24.34
C ALA A 61 32.00 5.74 -24.13
N PHE A 62 30.69 5.50 -24.16
CA PHE A 62 30.10 4.17 -24.00
C PHE A 62 29.24 3.78 -25.20
N ASP A 63 29.60 2.69 -25.88
CA ASP A 63 28.80 2.08 -26.95
C ASP A 63 28.31 0.70 -26.54
N MET A 64 27.03 0.59 -26.17
CA MET A 64 26.42 -0.70 -25.78
C MET A 64 26.41 -1.76 -26.88
N MET A 65 26.76 -1.39 -28.12
CA MET A 65 26.85 -2.27 -29.28
C MET A 65 28.30 -2.64 -29.66
N ALA A 66 29.27 -2.29 -28.81
CA ALA A 66 30.67 -2.59 -29.07
C ALA A 66 30.91 -4.09 -29.32
N PRO A 67 31.81 -4.47 -30.26
CA PRO A 67 32.17 -5.86 -30.49
C PRO A 67 32.65 -6.55 -29.20
N ASP A 68 33.55 -5.90 -28.46
CA ASP A 68 34.01 -6.34 -27.15
C ASP A 68 33.21 -5.67 -26.02
N LEU A 69 31.98 -6.18 -25.82
CA LEU A 69 31.07 -5.63 -24.82
C LEU A 69 31.59 -5.80 -23.39
N GLU A 70 32.34 -6.86 -23.07
CA GLU A 70 32.86 -7.04 -21.71
C GLU A 70 33.84 -5.94 -21.34
N ALA A 71 34.82 -5.66 -22.21
CA ALA A 71 35.76 -4.57 -22.00
C ALA A 71 35.05 -3.20 -21.97
N GLU A 72 34.04 -3.03 -22.83
CA GLU A 72 33.26 -1.81 -22.93
C GLU A 72 32.43 -1.52 -21.66
N LEU A 73 31.89 -2.56 -21.01
CA LEU A 73 31.03 -2.41 -19.83
C LEU A 73 31.80 -1.91 -18.60
N VAL A 74 33.05 -2.34 -18.42
CA VAL A 74 33.84 -2.05 -17.20
C VAL A 74 34.85 -0.92 -17.38
N LYS A 75 35.02 -0.40 -18.60
CA LYS A 75 35.99 0.69 -18.82
C LYS A 75 35.57 1.97 -18.09
N PRO A 76 36.54 2.76 -17.61
CA PRO A 76 36.24 4.06 -17.02
C PRO A 76 35.57 5.02 -18.02
N LEU A 77 34.49 5.65 -17.58
CA LEU A 77 33.79 6.71 -18.28
C LEU A 77 34.28 8.06 -17.74
N PRO A 78 34.97 8.88 -18.55
CA PRO A 78 35.52 10.14 -18.09
C PRO A 78 34.45 11.19 -17.78
N TRP A 79 33.25 11.03 -18.33
CA TRP A 79 32.14 11.97 -18.21
C TRP A 79 30.79 11.26 -18.31
N ILE A 80 29.83 11.73 -17.51
CA ILE A 80 28.42 11.33 -17.55
C ILE A 80 27.57 12.59 -17.35
N GLU A 81 26.76 12.95 -18.35
CA GLU A 81 25.91 14.14 -18.33
C GLU A 81 24.70 13.93 -17.41
N ARG A 82 24.84 14.21 -16.12
CA ARG A 82 23.74 14.11 -15.13
C ARG A 82 22.65 15.16 -15.31
N ARG A 83 22.82 16.14 -16.20
CA ARG A 83 21.74 17.06 -16.59
C ARG A 83 20.81 16.48 -17.64
N PHE A 84 21.20 15.37 -18.26
CA PHE A 84 20.36 14.64 -19.19
C PHE A 84 19.12 14.10 -18.47
N ALA A 85 17.95 14.23 -19.10
CA ALA A 85 16.68 13.86 -18.48
C ALA A 85 16.69 12.39 -18.03
N GLY A 86 16.38 12.17 -16.75
CA GLY A 86 16.33 10.84 -16.14
C GLY A 86 17.62 10.42 -15.43
N PHE A 87 18.75 11.12 -15.62
CA PHE A 87 20.07 10.78 -15.03
C PHE A 87 20.49 11.69 -13.87
N GLY A 88 19.66 12.66 -13.47
CA GLY A 88 19.96 13.64 -12.41
C GLY A 88 20.28 13.03 -11.05
N ASP A 89 19.67 11.88 -10.76
CA ASP A 89 19.86 11.12 -9.53
C ASP A 89 20.71 9.84 -9.72
N PHE A 90 21.35 9.66 -10.87
CA PHE A 90 22.36 8.61 -11.04
C PHE A 90 23.59 8.89 -10.17
N ALA A 91 24.03 7.89 -9.39
CA ALA A 91 25.08 8.02 -8.37
C ALA A 91 26.30 8.82 -8.85
N ALA A 92 26.69 9.87 -8.11
CA ALA A 92 27.79 10.75 -8.48
C ALA A 92 29.15 10.03 -8.63
N ALA A 93 29.42 9.03 -7.80
CA ALA A 93 30.65 8.23 -7.88
C ALA A 93 30.64 7.17 -9.00
N GLY A 94 29.49 6.96 -9.66
CA GLY A 94 29.39 6.03 -10.78
C GLY A 94 30.21 6.54 -11.98
N CYS A 95 31.13 5.70 -12.45
CA CYS A 95 32.10 6.04 -13.51
C CYS A 95 32.33 4.89 -14.51
N ALA A 96 31.42 3.91 -14.58
CA ALA A 96 31.46 2.81 -15.53
C ALA A 96 30.04 2.45 -15.99
N ALA A 97 29.91 1.78 -17.13
CA ALA A 97 28.61 1.26 -17.56
C ALA A 97 28.13 0.16 -16.59
N ILE A 98 29.04 -0.69 -16.14
CA ILE A 98 28.85 -1.68 -15.08
C ILE A 98 29.95 -1.51 -14.05
N GLN A 99 29.54 -1.23 -12.82
CA GLN A 99 30.39 -1.28 -11.65
C GLN A 99 30.21 -2.64 -10.97
N PRO A 100 31.24 -3.51 -10.96
CA PRO A 100 31.11 -4.86 -10.43
C PRO A 100 30.55 -4.91 -8.99
N GLY A 101 29.45 -5.64 -8.81
CA GLY A 101 28.74 -5.81 -7.53
C GLY A 101 28.06 -4.56 -6.97
N GLN A 102 27.93 -3.49 -7.76
CA GLN A 102 27.44 -2.18 -7.32
C GLN A 102 26.40 -1.64 -8.33
N PRO A 103 25.15 -2.15 -8.29
CA PRO A 103 24.09 -1.77 -9.22
C PRO A 103 23.79 -0.26 -9.19
N ASP A 104 23.78 0.34 -8.00
CA ASP A 104 23.50 1.78 -7.82
C ASP A 104 24.50 2.69 -8.55
N PHE A 105 25.71 2.20 -8.81
CA PHE A 105 26.80 2.93 -9.49
C PHE A 105 27.02 2.47 -10.94
N SER A 106 26.17 1.58 -11.46
CA SER A 106 26.25 1.05 -12.82
C SER A 106 25.35 1.86 -13.75
N LEU A 107 25.94 2.65 -14.67
CA LEU A 107 25.18 3.55 -15.56
C LEU A 107 24.16 2.79 -16.43
N LEU A 108 24.52 1.64 -16.98
CA LEU A 108 23.62 0.86 -17.84
C LEU A 108 22.43 0.33 -17.03
N TYR A 109 22.64 -0.08 -15.78
CA TYR A 109 21.55 -0.53 -14.92
C TYR A 109 20.61 0.61 -14.55
N HIS A 110 21.15 1.77 -14.18
CA HIS A 110 20.34 2.96 -13.94
C HIS A 110 19.49 3.32 -15.17
N ALA A 111 20.10 3.39 -16.35
CA ALA A 111 19.39 3.71 -17.59
C ALA A 111 18.20 2.77 -17.85
N LEU A 112 18.38 1.47 -17.62
CA LEU A 112 17.36 0.47 -17.92
C LEU A 112 16.31 0.31 -16.80
N ALA A 113 16.72 0.40 -15.54
CA ALA A 113 15.87 0.15 -14.38
C ALA A 113 15.14 1.39 -13.85
N ALA A 114 15.64 2.61 -14.11
CA ALA A 114 14.99 3.83 -13.67
C ALA A 114 13.75 4.16 -14.51
N PRO A 115 12.55 4.31 -13.92
CA PRO A 115 11.36 4.71 -14.65
C PRO A 115 11.41 6.17 -15.14
N SER A 116 12.35 6.98 -14.64
CA SER A 116 12.60 8.34 -15.11
C SER A 116 13.33 8.42 -16.46
N VAL A 117 13.94 7.33 -16.92
CA VAL A 117 14.70 7.28 -18.18
C VAL A 117 13.80 6.74 -19.29
N VAL A 118 13.20 7.65 -20.06
CA VAL A 118 12.20 7.33 -21.09
C VAL A 118 12.40 8.06 -22.43
N THR A 119 13.34 9.01 -22.49
CA THR A 119 13.56 9.84 -23.68
C THR A 119 15.05 9.95 -24.02
N GLY A 120 15.34 10.20 -25.29
CA GLY A 120 16.66 10.57 -25.82
C GLY A 120 16.94 12.08 -25.74
N ARG A 121 17.99 12.52 -26.44
CA ARG A 121 18.34 13.95 -26.54
C ARG A 121 17.18 14.68 -27.22
N ASP A 122 16.86 15.86 -26.73
CA ASP A 122 15.72 16.67 -27.18
C ASP A 122 14.31 16.10 -26.86
N GLY A 123 14.23 15.05 -26.02
CA GLY A 123 12.95 14.53 -25.54
C GLY A 123 12.28 13.52 -26.46
N GLU A 124 12.99 13.00 -27.46
CA GLU A 124 12.49 11.95 -28.36
C GLU A 124 12.18 10.66 -27.58
N SER A 125 11.03 10.02 -27.85
CA SER A 125 10.62 8.78 -27.17
C SER A 125 11.49 7.59 -27.59
N LEU A 126 11.90 6.76 -26.63
CA LEU A 126 12.57 5.49 -26.90
C LEU A 126 11.59 4.46 -27.47
N GLY A 127 12.02 3.66 -28.44
CA GLY A 127 11.15 2.79 -29.23
C GLY A 127 10.78 1.45 -28.57
N ALA A 128 11.51 1.03 -27.55
CA ALA A 128 11.28 -0.19 -26.78
C ALA A 128 11.94 -0.06 -25.41
N TYR A 129 11.51 -0.88 -24.46
CA TYR A 129 11.98 -0.84 -23.06
C TYR A 129 12.39 -2.24 -22.59
N PRO A 130 13.18 -2.36 -21.50
CA PRO A 130 13.56 -3.66 -20.97
C PRO A 130 12.35 -4.40 -20.38
N THR A 131 12.35 -5.72 -20.55
CA THR A 131 11.50 -6.64 -19.78
C THR A 131 12.05 -6.80 -18.37
N LEU A 132 11.21 -7.28 -17.44
CA LEU A 132 11.66 -7.55 -16.08
C LEU A 132 12.77 -8.61 -16.01
N ALA A 133 12.72 -9.62 -16.87
CA ALA A 133 13.76 -10.65 -16.99
C ALA A 133 15.11 -10.10 -17.48
N GLU A 134 15.10 -9.12 -18.40
CA GLU A 134 16.32 -8.45 -18.85
C GLU A 134 16.94 -7.59 -17.75
N ILE A 135 16.12 -6.90 -16.95
CA ILE A 135 16.58 -6.18 -15.75
C ILE A 135 17.20 -7.17 -14.75
N ASP A 136 16.55 -8.32 -14.48
CA ASP A 136 17.10 -9.37 -13.61
C ASP A 136 18.43 -9.93 -14.13
N THR A 137 18.53 -10.15 -15.43
CA THR A 137 19.75 -10.64 -16.10
C THR A 137 20.90 -9.65 -15.94
N LEU A 138 20.63 -8.36 -16.13
CA LEU A 138 21.64 -7.32 -15.94
C LEU A 138 22.11 -7.24 -14.49
N GLU A 139 21.19 -7.35 -13.52
CA GLU A 139 21.56 -7.46 -12.11
C GLU A 139 22.47 -8.67 -11.87
N ASN A 140 22.12 -9.86 -12.39
CA ASN A 140 22.94 -11.07 -12.25
C ASN A 140 24.35 -10.84 -12.80
N TYR A 141 24.45 -10.22 -13.98
CA TYR A 141 25.74 -9.88 -14.59
C TYR A 141 26.56 -8.88 -13.75
N ILE A 142 25.94 -7.85 -13.16
CA ILE A 142 26.64 -6.90 -12.27
C ILE A 142 27.32 -7.65 -11.11
N PHE A 143 26.63 -8.59 -10.48
CA PHE A 143 27.22 -9.39 -9.39
C PHE A 143 28.23 -10.43 -9.90
N ALA A 144 28.01 -11.04 -11.07
CA ALA A 144 28.95 -11.96 -11.70
C ALA A 144 30.29 -11.28 -12.06
N ALA A 145 30.23 -10.05 -12.59
CA ALA A 145 31.38 -9.27 -13.02
C ALA A 145 32.37 -8.99 -11.88
N ARG A 146 31.91 -9.09 -10.62
CA ARG A 146 32.75 -8.95 -9.44
C ARG A 146 33.74 -10.10 -9.27
N ARG A 147 33.45 -11.27 -9.84
CA ARG A 147 34.28 -12.49 -9.79
C ARG A 147 34.76 -12.84 -8.37
N VAL A 148 33.83 -12.80 -7.42
CA VAL A 148 34.12 -13.04 -6.00
C VAL A 148 33.94 -14.52 -5.63
N SER A 149 34.82 -15.03 -4.77
CA SER A 149 34.70 -16.35 -4.16
C SER A 149 33.91 -16.31 -2.84
N LEU A 150 33.43 -17.47 -2.38
CA LEU A 150 32.69 -17.56 -1.12
C LEU A 150 33.56 -17.15 0.09
N SER A 151 34.86 -17.45 0.08
CA SER A 151 35.79 -17.08 1.15
C SER A 151 35.98 -15.58 1.26
N GLU A 152 36.06 -14.86 0.13
CA GLU A 152 36.14 -13.40 0.11
C GLU A 152 34.85 -12.76 0.62
N LEU A 153 33.67 -13.27 0.21
CA LEU A 153 32.39 -12.80 0.73
C LEU A 153 32.29 -12.97 2.25
N ARG A 154 32.77 -14.10 2.80
CA ARG A 154 32.83 -14.31 4.25
C ARG A 154 33.76 -13.32 4.94
N ALA A 155 34.94 -13.06 4.36
CA ALA A 155 35.91 -12.13 4.92
C ALA A 155 35.33 -10.71 5.03
N GLU A 156 34.55 -10.28 4.04
CA GLU A 156 33.89 -8.97 4.02
C GLU A 156 32.74 -8.84 5.01
N CYS A 157 31.97 -9.92 5.22
CA CYS A 157 30.92 -9.96 6.23
C CYS A 157 31.49 -10.01 7.67
N GLY A 158 32.74 -10.43 7.83
CA GLY A 158 33.41 -10.53 9.13
C GLY A 158 32.76 -11.56 10.05
N ALA A 159 32.62 -11.22 11.32
CA ALA A 159 32.03 -12.12 12.34
C ALA A 159 30.49 -12.13 12.34
N TRP A 160 29.85 -11.32 11.50
CA TRP A 160 28.39 -11.21 11.50
C TRP A 160 27.73 -12.44 10.84
N PRO A 161 26.58 -12.91 11.37
CA PRO A 161 25.87 -14.05 10.79
C PRO A 161 25.47 -13.82 9.33
N ILE A 162 25.70 -14.83 8.48
CA ILE A 162 25.38 -14.81 7.06
C ILE A 162 24.25 -15.81 6.78
N ALA A 163 23.31 -15.45 5.90
CA ALA A 163 22.23 -16.32 5.46
C ALA A 163 21.92 -16.13 3.97
N VAL A 164 21.23 -17.12 3.39
CA VAL A 164 20.49 -16.96 2.14
C VAL A 164 19.18 -16.23 2.48
N SER A 165 18.99 -15.02 1.97
CA SER A 165 17.85 -14.18 2.30
C SER A 165 17.06 -13.83 1.06
N THR A 166 15.73 -13.86 1.19
CA THR A 166 14.81 -13.45 0.13
C THR A 166 14.36 -12.02 0.40
N PHE A 167 14.35 -11.17 -0.64
CA PHE A 167 13.89 -9.79 -0.54
C PHE A 167 12.92 -9.46 -1.67
N ALA A 168 11.88 -8.69 -1.39
CA ALA A 168 11.21 -7.88 -2.39
C ALA A 168 12.13 -6.72 -2.78
N THR A 169 12.36 -6.53 -4.08
CA THR A 169 13.37 -5.57 -4.59
C THR A 169 12.80 -4.57 -5.57
N HIS A 170 13.21 -3.31 -5.49
CA HIS A 170 12.85 -2.33 -6.50
C HIS A 170 13.93 -1.26 -6.66
N TYR A 171 14.37 -1.02 -7.89
CA TYR A 171 15.23 0.12 -8.22
C TYR A 171 14.40 1.39 -8.29
N ARG A 172 14.75 2.38 -7.47
CA ARG A 172 13.91 3.55 -7.23
C ARG A 172 14.71 4.82 -7.39
N ASN A 173 14.10 5.86 -7.97
CA ASN A 173 14.64 7.21 -8.00
C ASN A 173 14.85 7.76 -6.57
N ALA A 174 15.73 8.77 -6.45
CA ALA A 174 16.20 9.29 -5.16
C ALA A 174 15.11 9.56 -4.11
N PRO A 175 13.97 10.23 -4.42
CA PRO A 175 12.96 10.54 -3.40
C PRO A 175 12.38 9.30 -2.68
N MET A 176 12.38 8.16 -3.37
CA MET A 176 11.86 6.88 -2.89
C MET A 176 12.96 5.88 -2.50
N GLY A 177 14.23 6.29 -2.64
CA GLY A 177 15.40 5.54 -2.21
C GLY A 177 15.47 5.44 -0.69
N VAL A 178 16.41 4.65 -0.19
CA VAL A 178 16.58 4.41 1.24
C VAL A 178 17.09 5.65 1.97
N ASN A 179 18.10 6.31 1.41
CA ASN A 179 18.72 7.50 1.99
C ASN A 179 18.22 8.82 1.37
N GLY A 180 17.36 8.77 0.35
CA GLY A 180 16.88 9.97 -0.33
C GLY A 180 17.93 10.71 -1.17
N ARG A 181 19.14 10.17 -1.35
CA ARG A 181 20.29 10.89 -1.94
C ARG A 181 20.49 10.61 -3.43
N ARG A 182 20.14 9.42 -3.91
CA ARG A 182 20.34 8.97 -5.30
C ARG A 182 19.38 7.85 -5.64
N ALA A 183 19.25 7.55 -6.94
CA ALA A 183 18.57 6.34 -7.37
C ALA A 183 19.30 5.08 -6.84
N GLN A 184 18.54 4.12 -6.33
CA GLN A 184 19.09 2.99 -5.58
C GLN A 184 18.19 1.76 -5.66
N LEU A 185 18.81 0.58 -5.65
CA LEU A 185 18.12 -0.69 -5.45
C LEU A 185 17.73 -0.83 -3.97
N CYS A 186 16.43 -0.87 -3.71
CA CYS A 186 15.84 -0.97 -2.37
C CYS A 186 15.38 -2.41 -2.09
N PHE A 187 15.51 -2.85 -0.84
CA PHE A 187 15.25 -4.22 -0.40
C PHE A 187 14.35 -4.24 0.83
N SER A 188 13.35 -5.11 0.84
CA SER A 188 12.53 -5.38 2.03
C SER A 188 12.33 -6.88 2.17
N ARG A 189 12.29 -7.38 3.40
CA ARG A 189 11.84 -8.76 3.66
C ARG A 189 10.32 -8.85 3.75
N ALA A 190 9.61 -7.84 3.28
CA ALA A 190 8.17 -7.85 3.08
C ALA A 190 7.82 -7.25 1.71
N GLY A 191 6.88 -7.86 0.99
CA GLY A 191 6.38 -7.36 -0.28
C GLY A 191 4.86 -7.53 -0.39
N VAL A 192 4.22 -6.62 -1.12
CA VAL A 192 2.77 -6.58 -1.34
C VAL A 192 2.48 -6.86 -2.82
N ALA A 193 1.62 -7.83 -3.09
CA ALA A 193 0.98 -8.05 -4.39
C ALA A 193 -0.51 -7.72 -4.28
N ARG A 194 -1.16 -7.46 -5.42
CA ARG A 194 -2.57 -7.02 -5.48
C ARG A 194 -3.44 -8.00 -6.23
N ILE A 195 -4.59 -8.36 -5.66
CA ILE A 195 -5.62 -9.12 -6.39
C ILE A 195 -6.27 -8.24 -7.46
N GLY A 196 -6.98 -8.89 -8.38
CA GLY A 196 -7.70 -8.27 -9.48
C GLY A 196 -8.39 -9.34 -10.32
N ASN A 197 -9.33 -8.93 -11.17
CA ASN A 197 -10.10 -9.82 -12.02
C ASN A 197 -9.52 -9.95 -13.44
N LEU A 198 -8.39 -9.31 -13.72
CA LEU A 198 -7.68 -9.38 -15.00
C LEU A 198 -6.26 -9.90 -14.82
N GLU A 199 -5.76 -10.57 -15.86
CA GLU A 199 -4.36 -10.98 -15.99
C GLU A 199 -3.38 -9.82 -15.79
N PRO A 200 -2.18 -10.10 -15.23
CA PRO A 200 -1.16 -9.09 -15.01
C PRO A 200 -0.74 -8.43 -16.32
N ARG A 201 -0.37 -7.15 -16.26
CA ARG A 201 0.26 -6.45 -17.38
C ARG A 201 1.49 -5.72 -16.88
N TYR A 202 2.66 -6.21 -17.30
CA TYR A 202 3.89 -5.46 -17.17
C TYR A 202 3.88 -4.31 -18.18
N GLU A 203 4.16 -3.09 -17.73
CA GLU A 203 4.36 -1.92 -18.58
C GLU A 203 5.87 -1.62 -18.63
N PRO A 204 6.56 -2.04 -19.71
CA PRO A 204 8.02 -1.90 -19.83
C PRO A 204 8.50 -0.46 -19.65
N MET A 205 7.73 0.55 -20.08
CA MET A 205 8.11 1.95 -19.92
C MET A 205 8.09 2.39 -18.44
N LEU A 206 7.21 1.82 -17.62
CA LEU A 206 7.12 2.12 -16.18
C LEU A 206 7.98 1.19 -15.31
N ARG A 207 8.53 0.12 -15.90
CA ARG A 207 9.31 -0.92 -15.20
C ARG A 207 8.50 -1.60 -14.08
N GLY A 208 7.17 -1.60 -14.22
CA GLY A 208 6.23 -2.05 -13.21
C GLY A 208 5.01 -2.71 -13.80
N PHE A 209 4.23 -3.37 -12.94
CA PHE A 209 2.92 -3.90 -13.29
C PHE A 209 1.85 -2.85 -13.02
N VAL A 210 0.96 -2.62 -13.97
CA VAL A 210 -0.12 -1.63 -13.85
C VAL A 210 -1.40 -2.30 -13.35
N GLY A 211 -1.99 -1.74 -12.29
CA GLY A 211 -3.21 -2.28 -11.67
C GLY A 211 -4.50 -1.85 -12.37
N PHE A 212 -4.49 -0.72 -13.08
CA PHE A 212 -5.68 -0.14 -13.71
C PHE A 212 -5.57 -0.08 -15.24
N ASP A 213 -6.71 -0.24 -15.92
CA ASP A 213 -6.82 -0.18 -17.37
C ASP A 213 -8.03 0.69 -17.76
N GLU A 214 -7.79 1.91 -18.25
CA GLU A 214 -8.86 2.84 -18.62
C GLU A 214 -9.85 2.25 -19.65
N SER A 215 -9.40 1.33 -20.51
CA SER A 215 -10.27 0.69 -21.50
C SER A 215 -11.28 -0.29 -20.88
N ARG A 216 -11.02 -0.72 -19.64
CA ARG A 216 -11.86 -1.61 -18.84
C ARG A 216 -12.04 -1.00 -17.44
N PRO A 217 -12.80 0.09 -17.32
CA PRO A 217 -12.78 0.94 -16.14
C PRO A 217 -13.31 0.28 -14.87
N PHE A 218 -14.07 -0.81 -14.95
CA PHE A 218 -14.63 -1.54 -13.80
C PHE A 218 -13.86 -2.83 -13.46
N ASP A 219 -12.74 -3.05 -14.13
CA ASP A 219 -11.89 -4.21 -13.93
C ASP A 219 -10.50 -3.77 -13.42
N PHE A 220 -9.87 -4.64 -12.64
CA PHE A 220 -8.56 -4.42 -12.05
C PHE A 220 -7.61 -5.56 -12.46
N ARG A 221 -6.39 -5.19 -12.83
CA ARG A 221 -5.33 -6.17 -13.08
C ARG A 221 -4.73 -6.61 -11.76
N VAL A 222 -4.41 -7.89 -11.67
CA VAL A 222 -3.51 -8.35 -10.61
C VAL A 222 -2.18 -7.61 -10.75
N VAL A 223 -1.59 -7.21 -9.63
CA VAL A 223 -0.28 -6.55 -9.58
C VAL A 223 0.72 -7.47 -8.89
N PRO A 224 1.57 -8.18 -9.66
CA PRO A 224 2.62 -9.04 -9.13
C PRO A 224 3.70 -8.33 -8.32
N ARG A 225 4.40 -9.10 -7.49
CA ARG A 225 5.56 -8.64 -6.71
C ARG A 225 6.78 -9.50 -6.97
N ARG A 226 7.88 -8.88 -7.44
CA ARG A 226 9.17 -9.55 -7.63
C ARG A 226 9.92 -9.69 -6.31
N PHE A 227 10.39 -10.91 -6.06
CA PHE A 227 11.31 -11.29 -5.01
C PHE A 227 12.61 -11.83 -5.63
N SER A 228 13.72 -11.68 -4.92
CA SER A 228 15.03 -12.14 -5.38
C SER A 228 15.90 -12.59 -4.21
N THR A 229 16.81 -13.51 -4.49
CA THR A 229 17.65 -14.16 -3.49
C THR A 229 19.00 -13.47 -3.37
N TYR A 230 19.46 -13.26 -2.14
CA TYR A 230 20.74 -12.64 -1.83
C TYR A 230 21.45 -13.42 -0.74
N LEU A 231 22.78 -13.43 -0.78
CA LEU A 231 23.56 -13.59 0.43
C LEU A 231 23.39 -12.31 1.24
N ALA A 232 23.04 -12.43 2.51
CA ALA A 232 22.84 -11.28 3.39
C ALA A 232 23.52 -11.50 4.75
N VAL A 233 23.82 -10.37 5.39
CA VAL A 233 24.46 -10.33 6.71
C VAL A 233 23.51 -9.71 7.73
N ARG A 234 23.43 -10.27 8.94
CA ARG A 234 22.63 -9.72 10.03
C ARG A 234 23.49 -8.82 10.92
N ARG A 235 23.25 -7.51 10.88
CA ARG A 235 24.04 -6.53 11.65
C ARG A 235 23.21 -5.32 12.07
N PRO A 236 23.59 -4.60 13.13
CA PRO A 236 22.98 -3.31 13.47
C PRO A 236 23.39 -2.22 12.48
N VAL A 237 22.67 -1.10 12.50
CA VAL A 237 23.05 0.07 11.71
C VAL A 237 24.31 0.68 12.31
N ASP A 238 25.34 0.89 11.50
CA ASP A 238 26.55 1.60 11.89
C ASP A 238 26.55 3.00 11.27
N PRO A 239 26.12 4.04 12.02
CA PRO A 239 26.04 5.40 11.50
C PRO A 239 27.42 6.01 11.17
N ASN A 240 28.51 5.46 11.71
CA ASN A 240 29.86 5.99 11.52
C ASN A 240 30.75 5.07 10.66
N GLY A 241 30.19 3.99 10.10
CA GLY A 241 30.94 2.98 9.36
C GLY A 241 31.24 3.38 7.90
N PRO A 242 32.38 2.92 7.32
CA PRO A 242 32.81 3.25 5.95
C PRO A 242 32.01 2.56 4.83
N ALA A 243 30.92 1.88 5.16
CA ALA A 243 30.02 1.23 4.20
C ALA A 243 28.59 1.34 4.71
N GLN A 244 28.13 2.59 4.82
CA GLN A 244 26.82 2.92 5.37
C GLN A 244 25.74 2.15 4.62
N PHE A 245 24.95 1.43 5.39
CA PHE A 245 23.62 0.98 5.01
C PHE A 245 22.69 1.52 6.11
N GLY A 246 21.44 1.79 5.78
CA GLY A 246 20.46 2.20 6.78
C GLY A 246 19.07 1.76 6.36
N PRO A 247 18.11 1.67 7.30
CA PRO A 247 16.72 1.59 6.92
C PRO A 247 16.23 2.93 6.38
N GLN A 248 15.28 2.86 5.45
CA GLN A 248 14.55 4.02 4.97
C GLN A 248 13.80 4.66 6.15
N ASP A 249 13.88 5.98 6.23
CA ASP A 249 13.30 6.79 7.30
C ASP A 249 13.61 6.22 8.70
N ARG A 250 14.90 6.14 8.99
CA ARG A 250 15.47 5.63 10.24
C ARG A 250 14.75 6.17 11.48
N LEU A 251 14.50 5.28 12.43
CA LEU A 251 13.96 5.57 13.76
C LEU A 251 15.08 5.69 14.81
N ASP A 252 14.77 6.32 15.94
CA ASP A 252 15.72 6.60 17.02
C ASP A 252 16.35 5.33 17.62
N ASP A 253 15.63 4.20 17.62
CA ASP A 253 16.09 2.93 18.21
C ASP A 253 16.66 1.93 17.19
N ASP A 254 16.81 2.33 15.92
CA ASP A 254 17.33 1.46 14.86
C ASP A 254 18.82 1.07 15.07
N ASP A 255 19.59 1.83 15.85
CA ASP A 255 20.96 1.44 16.25
C ASP A 255 20.99 0.19 17.14
N ARG A 256 19.89 -0.11 17.83
CA ARG A 256 19.75 -1.28 18.72
C ARG A 256 19.14 -2.49 18.02
N ARG A 257 18.62 -2.30 16.80
CA ARG A 257 17.96 -3.33 16.00
C ARG A 257 18.95 -4.01 15.06
N HIS A 258 18.64 -5.23 14.67
CA HIS A 258 19.43 -5.97 13.68
C HIS A 258 18.67 -6.07 12.37
N PHE A 259 19.36 -5.77 11.27
CA PHE A 259 18.81 -5.82 9.93
C PHE A 259 19.52 -6.90 9.12
N TRP A 260 18.77 -7.57 8.25
CA TRP A 260 19.36 -8.38 7.19
C TRP A 260 19.71 -7.47 6.02
N VAL A 261 20.99 -7.41 5.70
CA VAL A 261 21.54 -6.49 4.70
C VAL A 261 22.08 -7.31 3.52
N PRO A 262 21.57 -7.10 2.29
CA PRO A 262 22.04 -7.83 1.13
C PRO A 262 23.49 -7.45 0.79
N VAL A 263 24.33 -8.45 0.48
CA VAL A 263 25.76 -8.25 0.14
C VAL A 263 26.13 -8.78 -1.24
N HIS A 264 25.41 -9.79 -1.74
CA HIS A 264 25.63 -10.36 -3.07
C HIS A 264 24.36 -11.03 -3.57
N LYS A 265 23.93 -10.77 -4.81
CA LYS A 265 22.77 -11.48 -5.39
C LYS A 265 23.14 -12.93 -5.66
N LEU A 266 22.20 -13.84 -5.42
CA LEU A 266 22.33 -15.26 -5.74
C LEU A 266 21.45 -15.60 -6.93
N PHE A 267 22.03 -16.28 -7.92
CA PHE A 267 21.34 -16.80 -9.10
C PHE A 267 21.98 -18.12 -9.52
N SER A 268 21.23 -18.95 -10.25
CA SER A 268 21.70 -20.27 -10.66
C SER A 268 22.77 -20.21 -11.75
N GLY A 269 23.72 -21.13 -11.71
CA GLY A 269 24.80 -21.28 -12.67
C GLY A 269 26.21 -21.05 -12.11
N PRO A 270 27.25 -21.27 -12.94
CA PRO A 270 28.65 -21.26 -12.53
C PRO A 270 29.27 -19.85 -12.41
N GLU A 271 28.56 -18.82 -12.85
CA GLU A 271 29.06 -17.44 -12.88
C GLU A 271 28.72 -16.64 -11.60
N CYS A 272 27.88 -17.17 -10.70
CA CYS A 272 27.42 -16.43 -9.52
C CYS A 272 28.49 -16.25 -8.46
N ILE A 273 29.20 -17.33 -8.12
CA ILE A 273 30.30 -17.35 -7.15
C ILE A 273 31.43 -18.18 -7.74
N VAL A 274 32.65 -17.63 -7.72
CA VAL A 274 33.81 -18.30 -8.32
C VAL A 274 34.03 -19.66 -7.67
N GLY A 275 34.13 -20.70 -8.50
CA GLY A 275 34.37 -22.08 -8.08
C GLY A 275 33.12 -22.83 -7.61
N MET A 276 31.93 -22.28 -7.80
CA MET A 276 30.66 -22.92 -7.46
C MET A 276 29.69 -22.87 -8.64
N ASP A 277 28.86 -23.90 -8.80
CA ASP A 277 27.74 -23.92 -9.74
C ASP A 277 26.45 -24.00 -8.92
N LEU A 278 25.76 -22.87 -8.76
CA LEU A 278 24.67 -22.77 -7.80
C LEU A 278 23.34 -23.22 -8.41
N GLN A 279 22.50 -23.86 -7.61
CA GLN A 279 21.09 -24.10 -7.93
C GLN A 279 20.22 -23.35 -6.92
N VAL A 280 19.81 -22.14 -7.30
CA VAL A 280 18.93 -21.30 -6.49
C VAL A 280 17.47 -21.63 -6.81
N THR A 281 16.72 -22.06 -5.79
CA THR A 281 15.30 -22.35 -5.91
C THR A 281 14.49 -21.41 -5.04
N LEU A 282 13.39 -20.90 -5.58
CA LEU A 282 12.42 -20.05 -4.89
C LEU A 282 11.14 -20.84 -4.69
N ARG A 283 10.58 -20.76 -3.49
CA ARG A 283 9.29 -21.38 -3.13
C ARG A 283 8.42 -20.33 -2.46
N CYS A 284 7.11 -20.43 -2.65
CA CYS A 284 6.15 -19.62 -1.92
C CYS A 284 5.11 -20.50 -1.23
N ARG A 285 4.57 -20.00 -0.13
CA ARG A 285 3.37 -20.53 0.50
C ARG A 285 2.47 -19.38 0.87
N LEU A 286 1.20 -19.49 0.53
CA LEU A 286 0.18 -18.46 0.80
C LEU A 286 -0.99 -19.09 1.56
N GLN A 287 -1.62 -18.31 2.42
CA GLN A 287 -2.87 -18.68 3.06
C GLN A 287 -3.80 -17.48 3.29
N ASN A 288 -5.09 -17.78 3.34
CA ASN A 288 -6.13 -16.93 3.90
C ASN A 288 -6.94 -17.81 4.84
N ASP A 289 -6.84 -17.56 6.14
CA ASP A 289 -7.51 -18.29 7.20
C ASP A 289 -8.57 -17.44 7.92
N THR A 290 -9.06 -16.37 7.26
CA THR A 290 -9.98 -15.39 7.86
C THR A 290 -11.26 -16.03 8.38
N LEU A 291 -11.91 -16.89 7.59
CA LEU A 291 -13.13 -17.60 8.00
C LEU A 291 -12.83 -18.63 9.10
N ALA A 292 -11.72 -19.37 9.00
CA ALA A 292 -11.29 -20.29 10.05
C ALA A 292 -11.05 -19.57 11.38
N ALA A 293 -10.35 -18.42 11.36
CA ALA A 293 -10.08 -17.58 12.52
C ALA A 293 -11.38 -17.06 13.16
N PHE A 294 -12.36 -16.64 12.36
CA PHE A 294 -13.67 -16.24 12.83
C PHE A 294 -14.40 -17.35 13.61
N HIS A 295 -14.48 -18.56 13.07
CA HIS A 295 -15.14 -19.67 13.75
C HIS A 295 -14.42 -20.10 15.03
N ARG A 296 -13.07 -20.12 15.02
CA ARG A 296 -12.28 -20.36 16.25
C ARG A 296 -12.54 -19.28 17.31
N PHE A 297 -12.73 -18.04 16.89
CA PHE A 297 -13.10 -16.94 17.79
C PHE A 297 -14.50 -17.15 18.39
N LEU A 298 -15.51 -17.52 17.60
CA LEU A 298 -16.86 -17.79 18.11
C LEU A 298 -16.84 -18.89 19.19
N ASP A 299 -16.13 -19.99 18.94
CA ASP A 299 -15.93 -21.06 19.92
C ASP A 299 -15.24 -20.55 21.19
N ALA A 300 -14.16 -19.78 21.05
CA ALA A 300 -13.42 -19.23 22.18
C ALA A 300 -14.25 -18.26 23.03
N GLN A 301 -15.22 -17.56 22.42
CA GLN A 301 -16.14 -16.65 23.11
C GLN A 301 -17.41 -17.35 23.64
N GLY A 302 -17.62 -18.63 23.33
CA GLY A 302 -18.86 -19.35 23.68
C GLY A 302 -20.10 -18.79 22.98
N LEU A 303 -19.91 -18.25 21.77
CA LEU A 303 -20.97 -17.77 20.90
C LEU A 303 -21.55 -18.91 20.06
N GLU A 304 -22.74 -18.71 19.48
CA GLU A 304 -23.30 -19.67 18.53
C GLU A 304 -22.34 -19.88 17.36
N ASN A 305 -22.11 -21.14 17.00
CA ASN A 305 -21.20 -21.52 15.94
C ASN A 305 -21.63 -22.86 15.32
N ASN A 306 -21.64 -22.92 13.98
CA ASN A 306 -22.03 -24.12 13.23
C ASN A 306 -20.81 -24.92 12.72
N TRP A 307 -19.58 -24.40 12.86
CA TRP A 307 -18.38 -24.98 12.25
C TRP A 307 -17.20 -25.06 13.21
N SER A 308 -16.63 -26.25 13.37
CA SER A 308 -15.46 -26.48 14.22
C SER A 308 -14.70 -27.74 13.78
N GLY A 309 -13.49 -27.91 14.31
CA GLY A 309 -12.65 -29.07 14.01
C GLY A 309 -12.00 -29.00 12.63
N ASP A 310 -11.75 -30.17 12.03
CA ASP A 310 -10.89 -30.33 10.86
C ASP A 310 -11.43 -29.62 9.59
N CYS A 311 -12.73 -29.35 9.51
CA CYS A 311 -13.30 -28.64 8.36
C CYS A 311 -12.74 -27.22 8.21
N LEU A 312 -12.26 -26.61 9.29
CA LEU A 312 -11.67 -25.26 9.26
C LEU A 312 -10.34 -25.21 8.50
N GLU A 313 -9.71 -26.36 8.26
CA GLU A 313 -8.49 -26.47 7.45
C GLU A 313 -8.77 -26.66 5.94
N GLU A 314 -10.05 -26.87 5.57
CA GLU A 314 -10.50 -27.06 4.19
C GLU A 314 -10.98 -25.75 3.56
N PHE A 315 -10.99 -25.69 2.22
CA PHE A 315 -11.67 -24.61 1.49
C PHE A 315 -13.20 -24.68 1.76
N PRO A 316 -13.90 -23.56 2.02
CA PRO A 316 -13.43 -22.18 1.90
C PRO A 316 -12.95 -21.54 3.22
N PHE A 317 -12.88 -22.29 4.33
CA PHE A 317 -12.46 -21.75 5.63
C PHE A 317 -11.00 -21.31 5.63
N THR A 318 -10.16 -22.14 5.01
CA THR A 318 -8.77 -21.83 4.72
C THR A 318 -8.50 -21.97 3.23
N ILE A 319 -8.05 -20.89 2.59
CA ILE A 319 -7.62 -20.85 1.20
C ILE A 319 -6.10 -20.94 1.19
N ARG A 320 -5.49 -21.75 0.32
CA ARG A 320 -4.04 -21.97 0.29
C ARG A 320 -3.47 -21.88 -1.12
N ASN A 321 -2.23 -21.39 -1.19
CA ASN A 321 -1.33 -21.50 -2.35
C ASN A 321 -1.95 -21.05 -3.68
N GLU A 322 -2.01 -21.93 -4.69
CA GLU A 322 -2.40 -21.60 -6.06
C GLU A 322 -3.84 -21.08 -6.19
N MET A 323 -4.68 -21.29 -5.17
CA MET A 323 -5.98 -20.63 -5.11
C MET A 323 -5.87 -19.12 -4.88
N ILE A 324 -4.79 -18.66 -4.24
CA ILE A 324 -4.45 -17.25 -3.98
C ILE A 324 -3.45 -16.73 -5.02
N GLY A 325 -2.38 -17.47 -5.30
CA GLY A 325 -1.32 -17.03 -6.21
C GLY A 325 -0.12 -17.99 -6.26
N SER A 326 0.79 -17.75 -7.21
CA SER A 326 1.97 -18.59 -7.42
C SER A 326 3.15 -17.80 -8.01
N LEU A 327 4.36 -18.37 -7.97
CA LEU A 327 5.50 -17.82 -8.70
C LEU A 327 5.34 -18.12 -10.19
N THR A 328 5.37 -17.08 -11.03
CA THR A 328 5.18 -17.23 -12.49
C THR A 328 6.38 -17.92 -13.16
N MET A 329 6.07 -18.67 -14.22
CA MET A 329 7.04 -19.30 -15.11
C MET A 329 7.16 -18.56 -16.45
N GLU A 330 6.59 -17.36 -16.58
CA GLU A 330 6.71 -16.56 -17.80
C GLU A 330 8.15 -16.08 -18.02
N ALA A 331 8.69 -16.29 -19.22
CA ALA A 331 10.08 -15.95 -19.55
C ALA A 331 10.40 -14.46 -19.41
N GLN A 332 9.44 -13.61 -19.78
CA GLN A 332 9.59 -12.15 -19.77
C GLN A 332 9.61 -11.54 -18.36
N HIS A 333 9.10 -12.25 -17.35
CA HIS A 333 9.07 -11.77 -15.96
C HIS A 333 10.33 -12.16 -15.17
N GLY A 334 11.00 -13.23 -15.58
CA GLY A 334 12.14 -13.79 -14.84
C GLY A 334 11.68 -14.59 -13.62
N PRO A 335 12.62 -15.14 -12.84
CA PRO A 335 12.31 -15.92 -11.64
C PRO A 335 11.79 -15.04 -10.49
N GLY A 336 11.05 -15.64 -9.55
CA GLY A 336 10.71 -15.01 -8.28
C GLY A 336 9.59 -13.97 -8.32
N VAL A 337 8.82 -13.90 -9.40
CA VAL A 337 7.67 -12.99 -9.49
C VAL A 337 6.41 -13.69 -8.99
N LEU A 338 5.93 -13.26 -7.82
CA LEU A 338 4.69 -13.74 -7.21
C LEU A 338 3.49 -13.07 -7.87
N VAL A 339 2.63 -13.87 -8.50
CA VAL A 339 1.45 -13.44 -9.23
C VAL A 339 0.20 -13.94 -8.50
N PRO A 340 -0.63 -13.05 -7.94
CA PRO A 340 -1.97 -13.42 -7.47
C PRO A 340 -2.79 -14.01 -8.61
N ARG A 341 -3.62 -15.01 -8.30
CA ARG A 341 -4.54 -15.61 -9.26
C ARG A 341 -5.61 -14.57 -9.62
N PRO A 342 -5.81 -14.26 -10.91
CA PRO A 342 -6.95 -13.43 -11.32
C PRO A 342 -8.26 -14.08 -10.88
N SER A 343 -9.08 -13.33 -10.17
CA SER A 343 -10.34 -13.80 -9.62
C SER A 343 -11.34 -12.65 -9.46
N THR A 344 -12.61 -12.99 -9.20
CA THR A 344 -13.56 -11.97 -8.77
C THR A 344 -13.13 -11.37 -7.42
N MET A 345 -13.57 -10.15 -7.14
CA MET A 345 -13.19 -9.43 -5.91
C MET A 345 -13.77 -10.10 -4.66
N VAL A 346 -14.96 -10.69 -4.78
CA VAL A 346 -15.62 -11.43 -3.70
C VAL A 346 -16.54 -12.52 -4.27
N GLU A 347 -16.55 -13.69 -3.62
CA GLU A 347 -17.39 -14.84 -3.98
C GLU A 347 -18.24 -15.31 -2.80
N GLU A 348 -19.44 -15.80 -3.09
CA GLU A 348 -20.24 -16.53 -2.10
C GLU A 348 -19.46 -17.77 -1.63
N ALA A 349 -19.22 -17.87 -0.32
CA ALA A 349 -18.56 -19.04 0.24
C ALA A 349 -19.50 -20.26 0.16
N ARG A 350 -18.97 -21.37 -0.34
CA ARG A 350 -19.68 -22.66 -0.41
C ARG A 350 -18.81 -23.78 0.13
N TYR A 351 -19.39 -24.62 0.98
CA TYR A 351 -18.73 -25.81 1.52
C TYR A 351 -19.50 -27.06 1.11
N ARG A 352 -18.81 -28.00 0.44
CA ARG A 352 -19.39 -29.26 -0.08
C ARG A 352 -20.67 -29.06 -0.91
N GLY A 353 -20.69 -27.99 -1.72
CA GLY A 353 -21.79 -27.63 -2.62
C GLY A 353 -22.91 -26.79 -1.99
N ALA A 354 -22.99 -26.72 -0.65
CA ALA A 354 -23.97 -25.89 0.05
C ALA A 354 -23.41 -24.49 0.34
N ARG A 355 -24.30 -23.50 0.50
CA ARG A 355 -23.94 -22.17 1.02
C ARG A 355 -23.29 -22.31 2.39
N LEU A 356 -22.13 -21.67 2.57
CA LEU A 356 -21.50 -21.58 3.88
C LEU A 356 -22.10 -20.41 4.65
N THR A 357 -22.61 -20.69 5.85
CA THR A 357 -23.27 -19.70 6.70
C THR A 357 -22.75 -19.74 8.13
N PHE A 358 -23.07 -18.71 8.91
CA PHE A 358 -22.88 -18.72 10.36
C PHE A 358 -24.12 -18.17 11.08
N PRO A 359 -24.40 -18.64 12.30
CA PRO A 359 -25.51 -18.13 13.09
C PRO A 359 -25.16 -16.75 13.66
N VAL A 360 -26.04 -15.78 13.47
CA VAL A 360 -25.88 -14.44 14.05
C VAL A 360 -26.38 -14.44 15.50
N ASP A 361 -25.45 -14.52 16.45
CA ASP A 361 -25.76 -14.61 17.88
C ASP A 361 -26.31 -13.26 18.43
N PRO A 362 -27.52 -13.23 19.02
CA PRO A 362 -28.11 -12.01 19.60
C PRO A 362 -27.36 -11.44 20.81
N ARG A 363 -26.57 -12.27 21.53
CA ARG A 363 -25.73 -11.79 22.65
C ARG A 363 -24.61 -10.88 22.18
N TYR A 364 -24.27 -10.95 20.89
CA TYR A 364 -23.24 -10.13 20.26
C TYR A 364 -23.85 -9.06 19.36
N SER A 365 -24.72 -9.44 18.41
CA SER A 365 -25.39 -8.53 17.47
C SER A 365 -26.48 -7.65 18.10
N GLY A 366 -27.02 -8.00 19.27
CA GLY A 366 -27.99 -7.17 20.00
C GLY A 366 -27.37 -5.97 20.72
N LYS A 367 -26.03 -5.84 20.71
CA LYS A 367 -25.32 -4.73 21.33
C LYS A 367 -25.00 -3.67 20.26
N PRO A 368 -25.48 -2.43 20.41
CA PRO A 368 -25.13 -1.34 19.47
C PRO A 368 -23.61 -1.15 19.32
N GLY A 369 -22.85 -1.41 20.41
CA GLY A 369 -21.39 -1.37 20.45
C GLY A 369 -20.66 -2.32 19.49
N SER A 370 -21.35 -3.32 18.92
CA SER A 370 -20.74 -4.33 18.06
C SER A 370 -20.79 -3.98 16.58
N PHE A 371 -21.22 -2.78 16.18
CA PHE A 371 -21.33 -2.41 14.77
C PHE A 371 -20.37 -1.30 14.38
N LEU A 372 -19.85 -1.42 13.17
CA LEU A 372 -19.16 -0.36 12.45
C LEU A 372 -19.80 -0.23 11.07
N LEU A 373 -20.60 0.82 10.88
CA LEU A 373 -21.42 1.03 9.68
C LEU A 373 -22.35 -0.18 9.40
N SER A 374 -22.18 -0.85 8.27
CA SER A 374 -22.94 -2.03 7.88
C SER A 374 -22.38 -3.34 8.45
N SER A 375 -21.21 -3.36 9.09
CA SER A 375 -20.51 -4.59 9.48
C SER A 375 -20.52 -4.81 11.00
N LEU A 376 -20.39 -6.07 11.40
CA LEU A 376 -20.21 -6.45 12.81
C LEU A 376 -18.73 -6.39 13.15
N LEU A 377 -18.37 -5.59 14.14
CA LEU A 377 -17.06 -5.54 14.75
C LEU A 377 -16.81 -6.85 15.50
N VAL A 378 -15.69 -7.50 15.22
CA VAL A 378 -15.24 -8.75 15.83
C VAL A 378 -13.90 -8.48 16.50
N LEU A 379 -13.95 -7.92 17.71
CA LEU A 379 -12.76 -7.64 18.51
C LEU A 379 -12.89 -8.12 19.96
N PRO A 380 -11.87 -8.79 20.52
CA PRO A 380 -11.87 -9.18 21.92
C PRO A 380 -11.86 -7.95 22.83
N GLY A 381 -12.82 -7.87 23.75
CA GLY A 381 -12.77 -6.88 24.84
C GLY A 381 -12.98 -5.42 24.44
N ALA A 382 -13.40 -5.14 23.20
CA ALA A 382 -13.77 -3.80 22.76
C ALA A 382 -14.84 -3.22 23.71
N GLN A 383 -14.48 -2.17 24.45
CA GLN A 383 -15.43 -1.44 25.27
C GLN A 383 -16.23 -0.51 24.34
N PRO A 384 -17.54 -0.33 24.55
CA PRO A 384 -18.29 0.68 23.84
C PRO A 384 -17.61 2.05 24.04
N LEU A 385 -17.36 2.75 22.93
CA LEU A 385 -16.86 4.12 22.99
C LEU A 385 -17.90 5.00 23.69
N ARG A 386 -17.44 5.94 24.51
CA ARG A 386 -18.32 6.92 25.19
C ARG A 386 -18.42 8.25 24.44
N SER A 387 -17.43 8.51 23.58
CA SER A 387 -17.33 9.68 22.72
C SER A 387 -16.42 9.34 21.54
N PRO A 388 -16.49 10.11 20.44
CA PRO A 388 -15.47 10.04 19.40
C PRO A 388 -14.07 10.26 19.98
N GLN A 389 -13.13 9.42 19.57
CA GLN A 389 -11.73 9.44 19.97
C GLN A 389 -10.91 9.28 18.69
N TYR A 390 -10.76 10.38 17.96
CA TYR A 390 -9.83 10.49 16.85
C TYR A 390 -8.39 10.52 17.41
N LEU A 391 -7.42 9.97 16.67
CA LEU A 391 -6.00 9.91 17.04
C LEU A 391 -5.66 9.14 18.31
N ASP A 392 -6.50 8.20 18.76
CA ASP A 392 -6.06 7.34 19.84
C ASP A 392 -5.09 6.27 19.31
N ASP A 393 -3.87 6.25 19.86
CA ASP A 393 -2.93 5.13 19.71
C ASP A 393 -3.44 3.84 20.39
N ALA A 394 -4.62 3.91 21.03
CA ALA A 394 -5.11 2.96 22.02
C ALA A 394 -5.26 1.51 21.57
N GLU A 395 -5.35 1.20 20.27
CA GLU A 395 -5.48 -0.19 19.84
C GLU A 395 -4.23 -0.77 19.20
N GLN A 396 -3.11 -0.05 19.14
CA GLN A 396 -1.86 -0.58 18.55
C GLN A 396 -1.31 -1.85 19.20
N MET A 397 -1.82 -2.22 20.38
CA MET A 397 -1.46 -3.43 21.13
C MET A 397 -2.63 -4.40 21.32
N THR A 398 -3.78 -4.15 20.68
CA THR A 398 -4.96 -5.02 20.72
C THR A 398 -4.77 -6.19 19.75
N ALA A 399 -4.92 -7.41 20.25
CA ALA A 399 -4.85 -8.60 19.42
C ALA A 399 -6.04 -8.66 18.44
N ARG A 400 -5.79 -9.05 17.19
CA ARG A 400 -6.84 -9.33 16.19
C ARG A 400 -6.83 -10.81 15.80
N PRO A 401 -7.37 -11.70 16.66
CA PRO A 401 -7.31 -13.16 16.46
C PRO A 401 -8.34 -13.69 15.44
N ALA A 402 -9.11 -12.80 14.83
CA ALA A 402 -10.20 -13.02 13.89
C ALA A 402 -10.33 -11.77 13.01
N PRO A 403 -11.06 -11.83 11.89
CA PRO A 403 -11.33 -10.65 11.09
C PRO A 403 -11.86 -9.53 11.97
N GLN A 404 -11.39 -8.29 11.80
CA GLN A 404 -11.90 -7.17 12.60
C GLN A 404 -13.38 -6.89 12.31
N PHE A 405 -13.84 -7.22 11.09
CA PHE A 405 -15.23 -7.03 10.68
C PHE A 405 -15.75 -8.24 9.90
N ILE A 406 -17.03 -8.56 10.09
CA ILE A 406 -17.72 -9.61 9.33
C ILE A 406 -19.04 -9.07 8.75
N ASN A 407 -19.32 -9.40 7.49
CA ASN A 407 -20.62 -9.11 6.87
C ASN A 407 -21.71 -10.01 7.47
N LEU A 408 -22.92 -9.45 7.62
CA LEU A 408 -24.10 -10.13 8.15
C LEU A 408 -25.40 -9.78 7.41
N ARG A 409 -25.33 -9.04 6.30
CA ARG A 409 -26.53 -8.44 5.68
C ARG A 409 -27.27 -9.39 4.76
N HIS A 410 -26.64 -10.47 4.33
CA HIS A 410 -27.27 -11.49 3.48
C HIS A 410 -27.72 -12.68 4.31
N ARG A 411 -29.01 -12.69 4.68
CA ARG A 411 -29.63 -13.79 5.42
C ARG A 411 -29.94 -14.95 4.47
N VAL A 412 -29.64 -16.18 4.88
CA VAL A 412 -30.02 -17.38 4.14
C VAL A 412 -31.31 -17.96 4.71
N ARG A 413 -32.30 -18.21 3.84
CA ARG A 413 -33.57 -18.90 4.16
C ARG A 413 -33.98 -19.76 2.96
N ASP A 414 -34.24 -21.04 3.19
CA ASP A 414 -34.65 -21.99 2.14
C ASP A 414 -33.70 -21.97 0.91
N ASP A 415 -32.38 -21.93 1.18
CA ASP A 415 -31.28 -21.81 0.19
C ASP A 415 -31.29 -20.51 -0.66
N ARG A 416 -32.15 -19.54 -0.31
CA ARG A 416 -32.20 -18.21 -0.90
C ARG A 416 -31.49 -17.18 -0.02
N ILE A 417 -30.81 -16.24 -0.65
CA ILE A 417 -30.33 -15.03 0.01
C ILE A 417 -31.46 -14.00 0.04
N ASP A 418 -31.69 -13.48 1.24
CA ASP A 418 -32.53 -12.35 1.55
C ASP A 418 -31.62 -11.19 2.01
N ASN A 419 -31.60 -10.10 1.24
CA ASN A 419 -30.75 -8.95 1.52
C ASN A 419 -31.44 -8.05 2.54
N LEU A 420 -30.96 -8.08 3.79
CA LEU A 420 -31.53 -7.32 4.88
C LEU A 420 -31.41 -5.79 4.68
N ASN A 421 -30.54 -5.32 3.79
CA ASN A 421 -30.43 -3.90 3.45
C ASN A 421 -31.70 -3.33 2.80
N ASP A 422 -32.57 -4.19 2.25
CA ASP A 422 -33.88 -3.81 1.70
C ASP A 422 -35.02 -3.83 2.74
N GLU A 423 -34.77 -4.38 3.93
CA GLU A 423 -35.79 -4.55 4.97
C GLU A 423 -35.97 -3.25 5.79
N PRO A 424 -37.19 -2.72 5.95
CA PRO A 424 -37.44 -1.54 6.79
C PRO A 424 -36.97 -1.73 8.23
N GLY A 425 -37.15 -2.93 8.78
CA GLY A 425 -36.75 -3.32 10.14
C GLY A 425 -35.30 -3.82 10.27
N LEU A 426 -34.39 -3.45 9.36
CA LEU A 426 -33.01 -3.97 9.29
C LEU A 426 -32.34 -4.11 10.66
N MET A 427 -32.25 -3.03 11.42
CA MET A 427 -31.52 -3.04 12.70
C MET A 427 -32.25 -3.86 13.77
N GLU A 428 -33.57 -3.97 13.71
CA GLU A 428 -34.34 -4.84 14.62
C GLU A 428 -34.13 -6.33 14.31
N ILE A 429 -34.03 -6.68 13.02
CA ILE A 429 -33.73 -8.05 12.58
C ILE A 429 -32.33 -8.44 13.01
N VAL A 430 -31.36 -7.56 12.75
CA VAL A 430 -29.95 -7.77 13.12
C VAL A 430 -29.79 -7.90 14.64
N ALA A 431 -30.39 -7.00 15.42
CA ALA A 431 -30.30 -7.05 16.88
C ALA A 431 -30.97 -8.29 17.49
N ARG A 432 -32.02 -8.82 16.84
CA ARG A 432 -32.69 -10.06 17.26
C ARG A 432 -31.85 -11.30 16.99
N GLY A 433 -30.89 -11.22 16.06
CA GLY A 433 -30.06 -12.34 15.64
C GLY A 433 -30.89 -13.56 15.23
N ASN A 434 -30.36 -14.75 15.49
CA ASN A 434 -31.00 -16.05 15.25
C ASN A 434 -31.37 -16.29 13.78
N TYR A 435 -30.49 -15.88 12.86
CA TYR A 435 -30.56 -16.22 11.45
C TYR A 435 -29.18 -16.62 10.94
N GLU A 436 -29.16 -17.36 9.84
CA GLU A 436 -27.93 -17.75 9.16
C GLU A 436 -27.51 -16.63 8.21
N ALA A 437 -26.32 -16.06 8.41
CA ALA A 437 -25.71 -15.10 7.50
C ALA A 437 -24.79 -15.82 6.51
N GLN A 438 -24.82 -15.42 5.23
CA GLN A 438 -23.94 -15.93 4.18
C GLN A 438 -22.49 -15.47 4.41
N HIS A 439 -21.54 -16.41 4.39
CA HIS A 439 -20.12 -16.06 4.31
C HIS A 439 -19.70 -15.70 2.89
N TYR A 440 -18.69 -14.85 2.78
CA TYR A 440 -18.05 -14.52 1.51
C TYR A 440 -16.55 -14.73 1.64
N VAL A 441 -15.92 -15.10 0.53
CA VAL A 441 -14.46 -15.20 0.42
C VAL A 441 -13.95 -14.18 -0.57
N ASP A 442 -12.75 -13.70 -0.28
CA ASP A 442 -11.88 -13.03 -1.23
C ASP A 442 -10.55 -13.79 -1.28
N PHE A 443 -9.73 -13.47 -2.28
CA PHE A 443 -8.45 -14.14 -2.50
C PHE A 443 -7.27 -13.28 -2.01
N SER A 444 -7.51 -12.38 -1.05
CA SER A 444 -6.44 -11.74 -0.28
C SER A 444 -5.79 -12.75 0.67
N GLY A 445 -4.72 -12.38 1.37
CA GLY A 445 -4.08 -13.25 2.36
C GLY A 445 -2.63 -12.89 2.61
N ASP A 446 -1.93 -13.76 3.31
CA ASP A 446 -0.51 -13.60 3.61
C ASP A 446 0.28 -14.91 3.48
N GLY A 447 1.60 -14.82 3.63
CA GLY A 447 2.46 -15.97 3.46
C GLY A 447 3.94 -15.61 3.40
N TRP A 448 4.71 -16.44 2.70
CA TRP A 448 6.13 -16.23 2.54
C TRP A 448 6.64 -16.64 1.17
N VAL A 449 7.74 -16.00 0.76
CA VAL A 449 8.63 -16.47 -0.31
C VAL A 449 9.99 -16.75 0.30
N ALA A 450 10.52 -17.95 0.08
CA ALA A 450 11.80 -18.39 0.63
C ALA A 450 12.68 -18.96 -0.49
N SER A 451 13.99 -18.93 -0.23
CA SER A 451 14.99 -19.44 -1.17
C SER A 451 15.82 -20.53 -0.55
N ALA A 452 16.25 -21.49 -1.37
CA ALA A 452 17.22 -22.51 -0.99
C ALA A 452 18.35 -22.59 -2.03
N CYS A 453 19.56 -22.88 -1.55
CA CYS A 453 20.74 -23.13 -2.37
C CYS A 453 21.57 -24.24 -1.69
N PRO A 454 21.44 -25.50 -2.14
CA PRO A 454 22.10 -26.64 -1.54
C PRO A 454 23.63 -26.50 -1.49
N GLU A 455 24.23 -25.90 -2.51
CA GLU A 455 25.68 -25.76 -2.61
C GLU A 455 26.24 -24.85 -1.52
N LEU A 456 25.53 -23.78 -1.16
CA LEU A 456 25.90 -22.91 -0.03
C LEU A 456 25.66 -23.60 1.32
N ALA A 457 24.63 -24.42 1.43
CA ALA A 457 24.39 -25.23 2.63
C ALA A 457 25.52 -26.23 2.87
N CYS A 458 26.03 -26.90 1.83
CA CYS A 458 27.20 -27.77 1.90
C CYS A 458 28.47 -27.03 2.35
N GLN A 459 28.55 -25.72 2.11
CA GLN A 459 29.65 -24.88 2.58
C GLN A 459 29.42 -24.35 4.02
N GLY A 460 28.30 -24.67 4.67
CA GLY A 460 27.98 -24.27 6.04
C GLY A 460 27.10 -23.02 6.16
N ILE A 461 26.58 -22.47 5.05
CA ILE A 461 25.54 -21.41 5.10
C ILE A 461 24.18 -22.10 5.07
N VAL A 462 23.77 -22.59 6.24
CA VAL A 462 22.52 -23.35 6.40
C VAL A 462 21.32 -22.47 6.75
N ALA A 463 21.56 -21.22 7.18
CA ALA A 463 20.50 -20.28 7.50
C ALA A 463 19.84 -19.75 6.22
N SER A 464 18.51 -19.83 6.16
CA SER A 464 17.68 -19.17 5.15
C SER A 464 16.65 -18.27 5.83
N THR A 465 16.49 -17.04 5.35
CA THR A 465 15.45 -16.12 5.84
C THR A 465 14.44 -15.79 4.75
N PRO A 466 13.14 -16.05 5.00
CA PRO A 466 12.09 -15.76 4.04
C PRO A 466 11.79 -14.26 3.95
N ALA A 467 11.11 -13.87 2.88
CA ALA A 467 10.35 -12.63 2.80
C ALA A 467 8.88 -12.91 3.11
N PHE A 468 8.24 -12.05 3.89
CA PHE A 468 6.81 -12.01 4.12
C PHE A 468 6.10 -11.51 2.86
N ALA A 469 5.06 -12.23 2.44
CA ALA A 469 4.25 -11.88 1.28
C ALA A 469 2.85 -11.49 1.73
N MET A 470 2.41 -10.30 1.34
CA MET A 470 1.04 -9.81 1.53
C MET A 470 0.31 -9.80 0.20
N ILE A 471 -0.95 -10.23 0.19
CA ILE A 471 -1.84 -10.20 -0.96
C ILE A 471 -3.01 -9.29 -0.58
N GLY A 472 -3.00 -8.05 -1.07
CA GLY A 472 -4.01 -7.03 -0.74
C GLY A 472 -5.01 -6.76 -1.87
N LEU A 473 -6.00 -5.91 -1.60
CA LEU A 473 -6.95 -5.38 -2.59
C LEU A 473 -6.27 -4.46 -3.61
N PRO A 474 -6.87 -4.21 -4.79
CA PRO A 474 -6.40 -3.23 -5.76
C PRO A 474 -6.10 -1.86 -5.14
N ASP A 475 -5.11 -1.15 -5.70
CA ASP A 475 -4.87 0.25 -5.31
C ASP A 475 -5.85 1.17 -6.04
N PHE A 476 -6.69 1.90 -5.29
CA PHE A 476 -7.60 2.92 -5.83
C PHE A 476 -6.92 4.29 -6.02
N LEU A 477 -5.73 4.47 -5.45
CA LEU A 477 -4.89 5.67 -5.55
C LEU A 477 -3.47 5.28 -6.02
N PRO A 478 -3.31 4.73 -7.24
CA PRO A 478 -2.07 4.11 -7.68
C PRO A 478 -0.87 5.06 -7.73
N LYS A 479 -1.06 6.39 -7.79
CA LYS A 479 0.02 7.38 -7.85
C LYS A 479 0.46 7.93 -6.50
N LEU A 480 -0.10 7.39 -5.40
CA LEU A 480 0.20 7.82 -4.04
C LEU A 480 0.91 6.70 -3.28
N SER A 481 1.84 7.09 -2.42
CA SER A 481 2.40 6.19 -1.41
C SER A 481 2.14 6.76 -0.02
N GLN A 482 1.88 5.88 0.94
CA GLN A 482 1.70 6.29 2.33
C GLN A 482 2.92 7.07 2.85
N ARG A 483 4.13 6.63 2.48
CA ARG A 483 5.38 7.30 2.85
C ARG A 483 5.49 8.72 2.30
N ASP A 484 5.11 9.00 1.06
CA ASP A 484 5.23 10.35 0.51
C ASP A 484 4.38 11.34 1.32
N LEU A 485 3.16 10.92 1.70
CA LEU A 485 2.29 11.70 2.59
C LEU A 485 2.89 11.84 3.99
N MET A 486 3.50 10.79 4.53
CA MET A 486 4.20 10.81 5.82
C MET A 486 5.36 11.81 5.86
N VAL A 487 6.22 11.78 4.84
CA VAL A 487 7.40 12.66 4.74
C VAL A 487 6.95 14.11 4.59
N TRP A 488 5.98 14.36 3.71
CA TRP A 488 5.35 15.68 3.54
C TRP A 488 4.72 16.19 4.84
N TRP A 489 3.91 15.36 5.52
CA TRP A 489 3.25 15.68 6.77
C TRP A 489 4.23 16.07 7.89
N ARG A 490 5.36 15.37 7.99
CA ARG A 490 6.38 15.66 9.01
C ARG A 490 7.17 16.94 8.71
N ASN A 491 7.54 17.15 7.46
CA ASN A 491 8.57 18.13 7.10
C ASN A 491 8.00 19.44 6.55
N ASP A 492 6.89 19.38 5.81
CA ASP A 492 6.41 20.50 5.00
C ASP A 492 5.07 21.06 5.51
N VAL A 493 4.27 20.26 6.22
CA VAL A 493 3.01 20.74 6.79
C VAL A 493 3.29 21.65 8.01
N PRO A 494 2.70 22.87 8.05
CA PRO A 494 2.84 23.78 9.18
C PRO A 494 2.43 23.12 10.49
N ALA A 495 3.25 23.28 11.53
CA ALA A 495 3.03 22.68 12.84
C ALA A 495 1.62 22.91 13.42
N PRO A 496 0.99 24.10 13.29
CA PRO A 496 -0.36 24.30 13.80
C PRO A 496 -1.42 23.44 13.12
N LEU A 497 -1.23 23.03 11.86
CA LEU A 497 -2.21 22.25 11.10
C LEU A 497 -1.97 20.74 11.22
N ARG A 498 -0.71 20.36 11.43
CA ARG A 498 -0.17 19.01 11.25
C ARG A 498 -1.01 17.92 11.89
N ASP A 499 -1.19 17.97 13.20
CA ASP A 499 -1.77 16.83 13.94
C ASP A 499 -3.25 16.65 13.65
N ALA A 500 -3.95 17.71 13.25
CA ALA A 500 -5.40 17.70 13.03
C ALA A 500 -5.79 17.56 11.55
N LEU A 501 -4.86 17.29 10.63
CA LEU A 501 -5.19 17.10 9.21
C LEU A 501 -6.05 15.87 8.99
N TRP A 502 -5.70 14.75 9.62
CA TRP A 502 -6.40 13.47 9.56
C TRP A 502 -6.69 12.95 10.98
N ALA A 503 -7.60 11.99 11.08
CA ALA A 503 -7.85 11.33 12.35
C ALA A 503 -6.79 10.31 12.76
N VAL A 504 -5.95 9.88 11.82
CA VAL A 504 -4.79 9.03 12.11
C VAL A 504 -3.61 9.58 11.31
N PRO A 505 -2.41 9.71 11.89
CA PRO A 505 -1.25 10.16 11.15
C PRO A 505 -0.93 9.20 9.99
N PRO A 506 -0.43 9.70 8.85
CA PRO A 506 -0.17 8.90 7.67
C PRO A 506 1.11 8.07 7.80
N LEU A 507 1.26 7.27 8.86
CA LEU A 507 2.46 6.46 9.09
C LEU A 507 2.55 5.31 8.07
N ALA A 508 3.76 5.01 7.59
CA ALA A 508 4.02 3.94 6.64
C ALA A 508 4.39 2.62 7.32
N LEU A 509 4.00 1.48 6.73
CA LEU A 509 4.29 0.14 7.26
C LEU A 509 5.80 -0.14 7.33
N SER A 510 6.58 0.48 6.44
CA SER A 510 8.04 0.39 6.50
C SER A 510 8.67 0.97 7.77
N GLN A 511 7.93 1.74 8.58
CA GLN A 511 8.39 2.32 9.85
C GLN A 511 7.87 1.61 11.11
N THR A 512 7.05 0.57 11.01
CA THR A 512 6.44 -0.02 12.20
C THR A 512 7.38 -0.89 13.03
N ARG A 513 8.48 -1.35 12.41
CA ARG A 513 9.45 -2.31 12.97
C ARG A 513 8.71 -3.47 13.65
N ILE A 514 8.03 -4.24 12.81
CA ILE A 514 7.16 -5.36 13.21
C ILE A 514 7.65 -6.66 12.57
N ALA A 515 7.48 -7.77 13.29
CA ALA A 515 7.80 -9.10 12.80
C ALA A 515 6.80 -9.55 11.73
N GLY A 516 7.25 -10.44 10.83
CA GLY A 516 6.35 -11.18 9.94
C GLY A 516 5.45 -12.14 10.72
N ASN A 517 4.44 -12.69 10.05
CA ASN A 517 3.46 -13.55 10.71
C ASN A 517 4.09 -14.82 11.31
N ILE A 518 4.16 -14.88 12.64
CA ILE A 518 4.77 -15.97 13.39
C ILE A 518 3.87 -17.22 13.51
N GLU A 519 2.63 -17.12 13.05
CA GLU A 519 1.63 -18.19 13.08
C GLU A 519 1.60 -18.98 11.76
N LEU A 520 2.28 -18.49 10.72
CA LEU A 520 2.43 -19.20 9.46
C LEU A 520 3.10 -20.57 9.67
N GLU A 521 2.58 -21.57 8.97
CA GLU A 521 3.11 -22.92 9.01
C GLU A 521 4.60 -22.94 8.61
N GLY A 522 5.37 -23.77 9.32
CA GLY A 522 6.83 -23.85 9.20
C GLY A 522 7.59 -22.96 10.19
N GLY A 523 6.93 -22.03 10.89
CA GLY A 523 7.54 -21.24 11.97
C GLY A 523 8.74 -20.40 11.51
N LEU A 524 8.70 -19.92 10.26
CA LEU A 524 9.85 -19.28 9.61
C LEU A 524 10.11 -17.83 10.09
N PHE A 525 9.10 -17.18 10.66
CA PHE A 525 9.23 -15.85 11.28
C PHE A 525 9.34 -15.95 12.80
N ARG A 526 10.07 -15.02 13.39
CA ARG A 526 10.31 -14.94 14.83
C ARG A 526 9.86 -13.58 15.35
N ILE A 527 9.32 -13.54 16.56
CA ILE A 527 8.83 -12.31 17.17
C ILE A 527 9.94 -11.26 17.40
N ASP A 528 11.18 -11.70 17.57
CA ASP A 528 12.36 -10.80 17.73
C ASP A 528 12.99 -10.40 16.39
N ASP A 529 12.42 -10.86 15.28
CA ASP A 529 12.85 -10.49 13.94
C ASP A 529 11.96 -9.36 13.40
N ASP A 530 12.01 -8.23 14.09
CA ASP A 530 11.06 -7.11 13.95
C ASP A 530 11.44 -6.09 12.86
N THR A 531 12.41 -6.42 12.01
CA THR A 531 12.83 -5.56 10.89
C THR A 531 12.33 -6.09 9.54
N VAL A 532 11.32 -6.98 9.54
CA VAL A 532 10.79 -7.61 8.31
C VAL A 532 10.20 -6.60 7.33
N SER A 533 9.48 -5.58 7.81
CA SER A 533 8.90 -4.53 6.97
C SER A 533 9.87 -3.40 6.58
N ALA A 534 11.07 -3.36 7.18
CA ALA A 534 12.02 -2.29 6.91
C ALA A 534 12.57 -2.37 5.49
N ILE A 535 12.70 -1.21 4.84
CA ILE A 535 13.37 -1.10 3.54
C ILE A 535 14.83 -0.70 3.78
N VAL A 536 15.77 -1.48 3.29
CA VAL A 536 17.23 -1.26 3.44
C VAL A 536 17.92 -1.17 2.08
N SER A 537 19.16 -0.68 2.07
CA SER A 537 20.06 -0.70 0.92
C SER A 537 21.17 -1.74 1.09
N MET A 538 21.90 -2.03 0.02
CA MET A 538 23.20 -2.71 0.15
C MET A 538 24.27 -1.79 0.77
N PRO A 539 25.33 -2.34 1.37
CA PRO A 539 26.50 -1.58 1.77
C PRO A 539 27.18 -0.96 0.55
N GLN A 540 27.37 0.36 0.59
CA GLN A 540 27.87 1.14 -0.54
C GLN A 540 29.38 1.34 -0.36
N ARG A 541 30.22 0.69 -1.19
CA ARG A 541 31.69 0.75 -1.05
C ARG A 541 32.32 1.98 -1.71
N MET A 542 31.56 2.62 -2.60
CA MET A 542 32.00 3.80 -3.34
C MET A 542 31.41 5.09 -2.77
N ASP A 543 30.72 4.99 -1.63
CA ASP A 543 30.04 6.11 -0.99
C ASP A 543 30.78 6.53 0.27
N ASP A 544 31.88 7.26 0.08
CA ASP A 544 32.59 7.93 1.18
C ASP A 544 31.94 9.29 1.51
N ALA A 545 30.86 9.65 0.82
CA ALA A 545 30.26 10.97 0.96
C ALA A 545 29.45 11.07 2.26
N PRO A 546 29.72 12.08 3.10
CA PRO A 546 29.05 12.24 4.39
C PRO A 546 27.53 12.38 4.20
N GLU A 547 26.77 12.08 5.25
CA GLU A 547 25.30 12.22 5.25
C GLU A 547 24.83 13.63 4.85
N SER A 548 25.66 14.65 5.10
CA SER A 548 25.46 16.05 4.71
C SER A 548 25.70 16.37 3.23
N ALA A 549 26.19 15.42 2.42
CA ALA A 549 26.42 15.69 1.00
C ALA A 549 25.10 15.95 0.27
N THR A 550 25.16 16.83 -0.72
CA THR A 550 23.99 17.29 -1.49
C THR A 550 23.21 16.10 -2.07
N ARG A 551 21.89 16.06 -1.79
CA ARG A 551 20.98 15.08 -2.39
C ARG A 551 20.88 15.32 -3.89
N GLN A 552 21.03 14.25 -4.67
CA GLN A 552 20.82 14.29 -6.10
C GLN A 552 19.31 14.31 -6.40
N THR A 553 18.92 15.06 -7.42
CA THR A 553 17.50 15.25 -7.79
C THR A 553 17.21 14.55 -9.11
N ALA A 554 16.16 13.72 -9.14
CA ALA A 554 15.64 13.20 -10.38
C ALA A 554 15.17 14.37 -11.28
N ASN A 555 15.57 14.34 -12.56
CA ASN A 555 15.31 15.40 -13.54
C ASN A 555 14.56 14.91 -14.79
N GLY A 556 14.06 13.67 -14.77
CA GLY A 556 13.19 13.11 -15.79
C GLY A 556 11.74 13.05 -15.32
N ALA A 557 10.81 12.75 -16.23
CA ALA A 557 9.42 12.53 -15.87
C ALA A 557 9.29 11.31 -14.94
N ILE A 558 8.93 11.55 -13.69
CA ILE A 558 8.66 10.47 -12.73
C ILE A 558 7.23 10.01 -12.93
N ARG A 559 7.04 8.86 -13.57
CA ARG A 559 5.75 8.16 -13.61
C ARG A 559 5.79 7.09 -12.53
N PHE A 560 5.15 7.38 -11.41
CA PHE A 560 5.09 6.47 -10.27
C PHE A 560 3.72 5.83 -10.20
N ASP A 561 3.69 4.51 -10.39
CA ASP A 561 2.63 3.67 -9.85
C ASP A 561 3.19 2.98 -8.60
N LYS A 562 2.35 2.83 -7.58
CA LYS A 562 2.70 2.19 -6.31
C LYS A 562 3.14 0.74 -6.56
N VAL A 563 4.34 0.43 -6.08
CA VAL A 563 5.16 -0.72 -6.49
C VAL A 563 5.31 -1.78 -5.39
N GLY A 564 4.38 -1.82 -4.43
CA GLY A 564 4.23 -2.95 -3.51
C GLY A 564 5.40 -3.25 -2.55
N LEU A 565 6.20 -2.25 -2.14
CA LEU A 565 7.01 -2.39 -0.92
C LEU A 565 6.26 -1.74 0.27
N PRO A 566 6.64 -2.04 1.53
CA PRO A 566 5.90 -1.61 2.72
C PRO A 566 5.78 -0.10 2.92
N ASP A 567 6.57 0.73 2.26
CA ASP A 567 6.42 2.18 2.33
C ASP A 567 5.16 2.71 1.63
N GLY A 568 4.59 1.92 0.72
CA GLY A 568 3.31 2.25 0.09
C GLY A 568 2.09 1.99 0.98
N SER A 569 2.24 1.25 2.08
CA SER A 569 1.12 0.73 2.89
C SER A 569 0.99 1.44 4.23
N PRO A 570 -0.20 1.51 4.84
CA PRO A 570 -0.40 2.07 6.18
C PRO A 570 0.34 1.28 7.27
N GLY A 571 0.98 2.00 8.19
CA GLY A 571 1.68 1.44 9.36
C GLY A 571 0.87 1.45 10.66
N VAL A 572 -0.44 1.67 10.57
CA VAL A 572 -1.37 1.60 11.70
C VAL A 572 -2.40 0.53 11.35
N PHE A 573 -2.85 -0.22 12.36
CA PHE A 573 -3.64 -1.44 12.18
C PHE A 573 -4.99 -1.34 12.89
N ASP A 574 -5.67 -0.19 12.81
CA ASP A 574 -7.00 0.00 13.41
C ASP A 574 -7.90 0.88 12.53
N PRO A 575 -8.49 0.32 11.45
CA PRO A 575 -8.39 -1.07 10.99
C PRO A 575 -7.18 -1.36 10.10
N GLY A 576 -6.88 -2.63 9.82
CA GLY A 576 -5.82 -2.97 8.86
C GLY A 576 -6.17 -2.59 7.41
N TRP A 577 -5.17 -2.61 6.51
CA TRP A 577 -5.38 -2.56 5.05
C TRP A 577 -4.58 -3.67 4.37
N ASP A 578 -3.28 -3.52 4.14
CA ASP A 578 -2.47 -4.59 3.52
C ASP A 578 -2.10 -5.71 4.50
N ALA A 579 -2.18 -5.42 5.79
CA ALA A 579 -2.00 -6.35 6.87
C ALA A 579 -2.77 -5.84 8.10
N SER A 580 -2.98 -6.76 9.02
CA SER A 580 -3.45 -6.52 10.37
C SER A 580 -2.34 -6.93 11.36
N MET A 581 -2.66 -7.02 12.65
CA MET A 581 -1.66 -7.40 13.67
C MET A 581 -2.15 -8.44 14.67
N GLY A 582 -1.26 -9.37 14.98
CA GLY A 582 -1.31 -10.18 16.19
C GLY A 582 -0.38 -9.60 17.26
N VAL A 583 -0.60 -10.01 18.51
CA VAL A 583 0.26 -9.66 19.64
C VAL A 583 0.63 -10.90 20.44
N ARG A 584 1.87 -10.93 20.93
CA ARG A 584 2.39 -12.04 21.72
C ARG A 584 3.27 -11.53 22.85
N LEU A 585 3.12 -12.13 24.02
CA LEU A 585 4.03 -11.90 25.14
C LEU A 585 5.39 -12.53 24.83
N SER A 586 6.43 -11.70 24.84
CA SER A 586 7.83 -12.10 24.62
C SER A 586 8.44 -12.70 25.90
N ALA A 587 9.59 -13.35 25.75
CA ALA A 587 10.27 -14.01 26.87
C ALA A 587 10.70 -13.05 27.99
N ASP A 588 10.89 -11.77 27.67
CA ASP A 588 11.20 -10.69 28.60
C ASP A 588 9.96 -10.07 29.27
N GLY A 589 8.76 -10.60 28.99
CA GLY A 589 7.50 -10.08 29.53
C GLY A 589 6.95 -8.86 28.79
N THR A 590 7.55 -8.44 27.68
CA THR A 590 7.03 -7.36 26.84
C THR A 590 6.03 -7.89 25.81
N LEU A 591 4.96 -7.14 25.55
CA LEU A 591 4.03 -7.47 24.48
C LEU A 591 4.63 -6.99 23.15
N LYS A 592 4.82 -7.90 22.20
CA LYS A 592 5.34 -7.60 20.86
C LYS A 592 4.30 -7.91 19.79
N ARG A 593 4.38 -7.17 18.69
CA ARG A 593 3.45 -7.25 17.56
C ARG A 593 4.05 -8.08 16.43
N PHE A 594 3.18 -8.69 15.64
CA PHE A 594 3.53 -9.34 14.37
C PHE A 594 2.41 -9.14 13.36
N LEU A 595 2.74 -9.17 12.07
CA LEU A 595 1.76 -9.01 11.00
C LEU A 595 0.88 -10.24 10.87
N VAL A 596 -0.40 -10.06 10.53
CA VAL A 596 -1.32 -11.16 10.17
C VAL A 596 -2.28 -10.73 9.04
N GLY A 597 -2.69 -11.66 8.19
CA GLY A 597 -3.73 -11.46 7.18
C GLY A 597 -5.16 -11.57 7.71
N HIS A 598 -5.45 -12.60 8.54
CA HIS A 598 -6.83 -12.88 9.00
C HIS A 598 -7.46 -11.82 9.89
N GLY A 599 -6.70 -10.83 10.35
CA GLY A 599 -7.22 -9.73 11.17
C GLY A 599 -7.85 -8.59 10.35
N LEU A 600 -7.88 -8.71 9.01
CA LEU A 600 -8.58 -7.78 8.10
C LEU A 600 -10.08 -8.10 8.03
N GLY A 601 -10.87 -7.28 7.33
CA GLY A 601 -12.31 -7.52 7.15
C GLY A 601 -12.64 -8.75 6.33
N SER A 602 -13.85 -9.28 6.54
CA SER A 602 -14.36 -10.46 5.86
C SER A 602 -15.76 -10.20 5.26
N PRO A 603 -15.88 -10.08 3.93
CA PRO A 603 -14.79 -10.00 2.95
C PRO A 603 -14.07 -8.64 3.01
N PHE A 604 -12.81 -8.59 2.58
CA PHE A 604 -11.95 -7.43 2.76
C PHE A 604 -12.47 -6.16 2.04
N ILE A 605 -13.31 -6.31 1.01
CA ILE A 605 -13.92 -5.18 0.28
C ILE A 605 -14.80 -4.27 1.17
N GLU A 606 -15.34 -4.78 2.28
CA GLU A 606 -16.12 -3.96 3.22
C GLU A 606 -15.22 -2.98 4.01
N ASP A 607 -13.94 -3.31 4.22
CA ASP A 607 -12.98 -2.40 4.86
C ASP A 607 -12.65 -1.20 3.97
N VAL A 608 -12.70 -1.38 2.64
CA VAL A 608 -12.52 -0.29 1.67
C VAL A 608 -13.58 0.78 1.89
N LYS A 609 -14.87 0.38 2.01
CA LYS A 609 -15.97 1.29 2.33
C LYS A 609 -15.66 2.04 3.62
N LEU A 610 -15.28 1.27 4.64
CA LEU A 610 -15.11 1.79 5.98
C LEU A 610 -14.03 2.86 6.01
N CYS A 611 -12.81 2.54 5.56
CA CYS A 611 -11.70 3.49 5.56
C CYS A 611 -11.99 4.71 4.68
N ALA A 612 -12.71 4.54 3.57
CA ALA A 612 -13.05 5.64 2.69
C ALA A 612 -14.12 6.57 3.29
N ALA A 613 -15.17 5.99 3.90
CA ALA A 613 -16.27 6.73 4.53
C ALA A 613 -15.81 7.58 5.73
N LEU A 614 -14.67 7.22 6.35
CA LEU A 614 -14.09 7.90 7.50
C LEU A 614 -12.99 8.91 7.12
N GLY A 615 -13.09 9.56 5.96
CA GLY A 615 -12.27 10.74 5.64
C GLY A 615 -10.87 10.42 5.13
N ALA A 616 -10.77 9.43 4.24
CA ALA A 616 -9.50 8.85 3.82
C ALA A 616 -8.67 8.41 5.04
N TYR A 617 -9.27 7.53 5.86
CA TYR A 617 -8.69 7.07 7.13
C TYR A 617 -7.23 6.62 6.97
N TRP A 618 -6.96 5.95 5.84
CA TRP A 618 -5.61 5.68 5.34
C TRP A 618 -5.32 6.49 4.06
N PRO A 619 -4.73 7.70 4.18
CA PRO A 619 -4.75 8.65 3.07
C PRO A 619 -3.91 8.22 1.85
N GLY A 620 -2.95 7.31 2.02
CA GLY A 620 -2.19 6.75 0.90
C GLY A 620 -2.89 5.64 0.13
N VAL A 621 -4.06 5.16 0.57
CA VAL A 621 -4.74 3.99 -0.04
C VAL A 621 -6.27 4.10 -0.12
N ALA A 622 -6.91 4.82 0.79
CA ALA A 622 -8.36 4.98 0.86
C ALA A 622 -8.77 6.36 0.30
N PRO A 623 -9.65 6.43 -0.72
CA PRO A 623 -10.24 7.69 -1.17
C PRO A 623 -11.10 8.35 -0.09
N ASP A 624 -11.27 9.68 -0.12
CA ASP A 624 -12.17 10.38 0.81
C ASP A 624 -13.62 10.35 0.30
N ALA A 625 -14.35 9.35 0.77
CA ALA A 625 -15.74 9.11 0.46
C ALA A 625 -16.72 9.67 1.50
N THR A 626 -16.29 10.55 2.42
CA THR A 626 -17.18 11.01 3.52
C THR A 626 -18.47 11.62 3.01
N ARG A 627 -18.42 12.23 1.82
CA ARG A 627 -19.53 12.94 1.16
C ARG A 627 -20.61 12.00 0.63
N GLN A 628 -20.34 10.70 0.45
CA GLN A 628 -21.34 9.74 -0.05
C GLN A 628 -22.38 9.38 1.01
N TYR A 629 -22.06 9.58 2.30
CA TYR A 629 -22.87 9.21 3.45
C TYR A 629 -23.17 10.41 4.32
N GLN A 630 -24.20 10.30 5.16
CA GLN A 630 -24.52 11.38 6.09
C GLN A 630 -23.32 11.72 6.99
N PRO A 631 -23.19 12.99 7.43
CA PRO A 631 -22.03 13.43 8.21
C PRO A 631 -21.87 12.68 9.53
N ASP A 632 -22.98 12.48 10.24
CA ASP A 632 -23.05 11.77 11.52
C ASP A 632 -23.28 10.28 11.28
N LYS A 633 -22.27 9.47 11.57
CA LYS A 633 -22.23 8.01 11.38
C LYS A 633 -22.38 7.31 12.72
N GLU A 634 -22.97 6.12 12.71
CA GLU A 634 -23.06 5.28 13.91
C GLU A 634 -21.89 4.29 13.95
N LEU A 635 -20.97 4.49 14.92
CA LEU A 635 -19.80 3.63 15.14
C LEU A 635 -19.78 3.17 16.59
N CYS A 636 -19.67 1.87 16.82
CA CYS A 636 -19.65 1.26 18.16
C CYS A 636 -20.78 1.77 19.07
N GLY A 637 -21.97 1.97 18.50
CA GLY A 637 -23.19 2.37 19.22
C GLY A 637 -23.26 3.84 19.61
N ILE A 638 -22.38 4.70 19.08
CA ILE A 638 -22.41 6.15 19.32
C ILE A 638 -22.44 6.95 18.01
N SER A 639 -22.92 8.19 18.12
CA SER A 639 -22.76 9.21 17.09
C SER A 639 -21.28 9.56 16.94
N TYR A 640 -20.76 9.39 15.74
CA TYR A 640 -19.35 9.55 15.40
C TYR A 640 -19.25 10.25 14.04
N PRO A 641 -19.31 11.59 14.00
CA PRO A 641 -19.24 12.34 12.76
C PRO A 641 -17.81 12.30 12.20
N TRP A 642 -17.63 12.44 10.89
CA TRP A 642 -16.30 12.41 10.27
C TRP A 642 -16.11 13.59 9.31
N PRO A 643 -15.03 14.39 9.47
CA PRO A 643 -14.75 15.47 8.55
C PRO A 643 -14.14 14.95 7.24
N SER A 644 -14.43 15.62 6.14
CA SER A 644 -13.61 15.46 4.92
C SER A 644 -12.21 16.01 5.17
N ALA A 645 -11.19 15.28 4.74
CA ALA A 645 -9.79 15.70 4.80
C ALA A 645 -9.22 15.99 3.40
N VAL A 646 -9.64 15.21 2.39
CA VAL A 646 -9.13 15.27 1.02
C VAL A 646 -10.27 14.95 0.04
N PRO A 647 -11.30 15.80 -0.04
CA PRO A 647 -12.55 15.46 -0.70
C PRO A 647 -12.33 14.99 -2.15
N LEU A 648 -13.01 13.90 -2.51
CA LEU A 648 -13.24 13.57 -3.92
C LEU A 648 -14.09 14.67 -4.56
N THR A 649 -13.84 14.96 -5.84
CA THR A 649 -14.59 15.93 -6.65
C THR A 649 -16.00 15.44 -6.95
N ASP A 650 -16.86 16.36 -7.36
CA ASP A 650 -18.22 16.03 -7.81
C ASP A 650 -18.23 15.03 -8.98
N GLU A 651 -17.20 15.06 -9.84
CA GLU A 651 -17.03 14.09 -10.93
C GLU A 651 -16.64 12.71 -10.39
N GLU A 652 -15.66 12.66 -9.48
CA GLU A 652 -15.16 11.42 -8.84
C GLU A 652 -16.25 10.70 -8.00
N LEU A 653 -17.21 11.46 -7.46
CA LEU A 653 -18.38 10.93 -6.73
C LEU A 653 -19.61 10.67 -7.61
N GLY A 654 -19.49 10.86 -8.93
CA GLY A 654 -20.60 10.66 -9.86
C GLY A 654 -21.81 11.56 -9.59
N MET A 655 -21.59 12.78 -9.07
CA MET A 655 -22.63 13.81 -8.92
C MET A 655 -22.85 14.58 -10.22
N VAL A 656 -21.80 14.70 -11.03
CA VAL A 656 -21.82 15.25 -12.39
C VAL A 656 -21.27 14.20 -13.37
N PRO A 657 -21.65 14.26 -14.65
CA PRO A 657 -21.11 13.32 -15.63
C PRO A 657 -19.63 13.58 -15.90
N SER A 658 -18.89 12.53 -16.22
CA SER A 658 -17.47 12.63 -16.52
C SER A 658 -17.21 13.49 -17.75
N THR A 659 -16.20 14.34 -17.67
CA THR A 659 -15.86 15.35 -18.67
C THR A 659 -15.00 14.78 -19.79
N GLU A 660 -14.18 13.76 -19.50
CA GLU A 660 -13.15 13.23 -20.37
C GLU A 660 -12.96 11.71 -20.26
N GLY A 661 -12.27 11.14 -21.25
CA GLY A 661 -11.92 9.72 -21.26
C GLY A 661 -13.06 8.79 -21.73
N PRO A 662 -12.90 7.47 -21.55
CA PRO A 662 -13.77 6.45 -22.14
C PRO A 662 -15.22 6.47 -21.61
N MET A 663 -15.43 7.08 -20.44
CA MET A 663 -16.74 7.21 -19.80
C MET A 663 -17.33 8.62 -19.86
N LYS A 664 -16.86 9.46 -20.80
CA LYS A 664 -17.38 10.81 -21.00
C LYS A 664 -18.91 10.83 -21.09
N ASN A 665 -19.53 11.82 -20.46
CA ASN A 665 -20.99 12.01 -20.32
C ASN A 665 -21.70 10.93 -19.47
N ARG A 666 -20.99 10.12 -18.71
CA ARG A 666 -21.56 9.13 -17.77
C ARG A 666 -21.26 9.53 -16.33
N PHE A 667 -22.16 9.20 -15.41
CA PHE A 667 -21.92 9.33 -13.98
C PHE A 667 -21.14 8.09 -13.51
N VAL A 668 -19.93 8.30 -12.99
CA VAL A 668 -19.01 7.23 -12.65
C VAL A 668 -18.47 7.45 -11.25
N PRO A 669 -19.27 7.17 -10.20
CA PRO A 669 -18.74 7.17 -8.84
C PRO A 669 -17.68 6.09 -8.68
N TRP A 670 -16.62 6.38 -7.93
CA TRP A 670 -15.46 5.50 -7.76
C TRP A 670 -15.81 4.11 -7.20
N ASP A 671 -16.82 3.97 -6.34
CA ASP A 671 -17.24 2.72 -5.70
C ASP A 671 -18.66 2.26 -6.08
N GLY A 672 -19.31 2.98 -7.00
CA GLY A 672 -20.71 2.74 -7.35
C GLY A 672 -21.74 3.53 -6.54
N VAL A 673 -21.33 4.29 -5.51
CA VAL A 673 -22.21 5.09 -4.64
C VAL A 673 -22.17 6.56 -5.08
N SER A 674 -23.32 7.15 -5.42
CA SER A 674 -23.34 8.57 -5.80
C SER A 674 -23.18 9.49 -4.60
N GLY A 675 -22.58 10.66 -4.81
CA GLY A 675 -22.57 11.75 -3.82
C GLY A 675 -23.98 12.30 -3.50
N PRO A 676 -24.06 13.26 -2.56
CA PRO A 676 -25.32 13.70 -1.97
C PRO A 676 -26.12 14.60 -2.92
N ARG A 677 -27.42 14.76 -2.67
CA ARG A 677 -28.31 15.59 -3.48
C ARG A 677 -29.06 16.61 -2.62
N ARG A 678 -29.28 17.81 -3.15
CA ARG A 678 -30.21 18.77 -2.53
C ARG A 678 -31.64 18.27 -2.70
N GLY A 679 -32.42 18.36 -1.63
CA GLY A 679 -33.84 18.00 -1.60
C GLY A 679 -34.65 18.95 -0.73
N SER A 680 -35.93 18.61 -0.54
CA SER A 680 -36.81 19.32 0.38
C SER A 680 -37.62 18.33 1.21
N PHE A 681 -37.68 18.55 2.52
CA PHE A 681 -38.48 17.75 3.44
C PHE A 681 -39.34 18.67 4.29
N GLN A 682 -40.66 18.44 4.29
CA GLN A 682 -41.63 19.29 5.02
C GLN A 682 -41.50 20.79 4.71
N GLY A 683 -41.18 21.13 3.45
CA GLY A 683 -41.00 22.51 3.00
C GLY A 683 -39.67 23.17 3.41
N ARG A 684 -38.74 22.42 4.02
CA ARG A 684 -37.40 22.89 4.37
C ARG A 684 -36.34 22.27 3.45
N PRO A 685 -35.26 23.00 3.13
CA PRO A 685 -34.14 22.44 2.38
C PRO A 685 -33.41 21.39 3.22
N VAL A 686 -33.06 20.27 2.60
CA VAL A 686 -32.30 19.17 3.19
C VAL A 686 -31.27 18.65 2.19
N ILE A 687 -30.28 17.92 2.68
CA ILE A 687 -29.38 17.12 1.85
C ILE A 687 -29.74 15.64 2.00
N GLU A 688 -29.93 14.96 0.88
CA GLU A 688 -30.20 13.53 0.79
C GLU A 688 -28.88 12.76 0.62
N TYR A 689 -28.67 11.75 1.46
CA TYR A 689 -27.53 10.82 1.45
C TYR A 689 -28.01 9.38 1.31
N GLU A 690 -27.14 8.47 0.88
CA GLU A 690 -27.33 7.04 1.08
C GLU A 690 -27.12 6.70 2.57
N ASP A 691 -27.95 5.81 3.13
CA ASP A 691 -27.83 5.31 4.51
C ASP A 691 -26.59 4.41 4.62
N GLU A 692 -25.58 4.88 5.36
CA GLU A 692 -24.30 4.19 5.59
C GLU A 692 -24.47 2.77 6.17
N ARG A 693 -25.58 2.50 6.87
CA ARG A 693 -25.86 1.18 7.44
C ARG A 693 -26.43 0.18 6.42
N ARG A 694 -26.84 0.66 5.24
CA ARG A 694 -27.51 -0.13 4.18
C ARG A 694 -26.71 -0.25 2.90
N VAL A 695 -25.63 0.49 2.76
CA VAL A 695 -24.70 0.35 1.63
C VAL A 695 -23.73 -0.78 1.95
N ASP A 696 -23.74 -1.80 1.10
CA ASP A 696 -22.92 -3.01 1.22
C ASP A 696 -22.11 -3.18 -0.08
N HIS A 697 -20.79 -3.20 0.03
CA HIS A 697 -19.90 -3.29 -1.14
C HIS A 697 -19.96 -4.66 -1.82
N ILE A 698 -20.45 -5.69 -1.13
CA ILE A 698 -20.72 -6.99 -1.76
C ILE A 698 -21.77 -6.85 -2.87
N ASP A 699 -22.77 -5.97 -2.67
CA ASP A 699 -23.81 -5.67 -3.67
C ASP A 699 -23.28 -4.77 -4.82
N LEU A 700 -22.05 -4.25 -4.71
CA LEU A 700 -21.47 -3.21 -5.57
C LEU A 700 -20.17 -3.61 -6.26
N GLN A 701 -19.63 -4.82 -6.03
CA GLN A 701 -18.29 -5.22 -6.48
C GLN A 701 -17.99 -4.99 -7.98
N GLY A 702 -18.99 -5.03 -8.86
CA GLY A 702 -18.84 -4.77 -10.31
C GLY A 702 -19.01 -3.31 -10.74
N ARG A 703 -19.09 -2.37 -9.78
CA ARG A 703 -19.28 -0.93 -10.02
C ARG A 703 -18.09 -0.09 -9.58
N MET A 704 -17.13 -0.69 -8.88
CA MET A 704 -15.93 0.00 -8.42
C MET A 704 -14.97 0.28 -9.59
N THR A 705 -14.27 1.40 -9.51
CA THR A 705 -13.39 1.89 -10.56
C THR A 705 -12.34 2.85 -10.00
N ALA A 706 -11.12 2.78 -10.53
CA ALA A 706 -10.08 3.78 -10.28
C ALA A 706 -9.96 4.81 -11.42
N LEU A 707 -10.96 4.92 -12.32
CA LEU A 707 -10.86 5.74 -13.54
C LEU A 707 -10.48 7.19 -13.28
N LEU A 708 -11.12 7.81 -12.28
CA LEU A 708 -10.88 9.21 -11.94
C LEU A 708 -9.84 9.32 -10.81
N THR A 709 -9.89 8.42 -9.81
CA THR A 709 -8.96 8.45 -8.68
C THR A 709 -7.51 8.13 -9.07
N SER A 710 -7.28 7.37 -10.15
CA SER A 710 -5.93 7.13 -10.72
C SER A 710 -5.29 8.38 -11.35
N ARG A 711 -6.06 9.45 -11.53
CA ARG A 711 -5.54 10.75 -11.99
C ARG A 711 -4.97 11.59 -10.85
N ILE A 712 -5.36 11.30 -9.62
CA ILE A 712 -4.91 12.01 -8.41
C ILE A 712 -3.43 11.68 -8.17
N ASP A 713 -2.57 12.66 -8.42
CA ASP A 713 -1.15 12.58 -8.08
C ASP A 713 -0.87 13.20 -6.71
N LEU A 714 0.38 13.06 -6.23
CA LEU A 714 0.79 13.57 -4.93
C LEU A 714 0.56 15.08 -4.78
N ALA A 715 0.84 15.85 -5.83
CA ALA A 715 0.68 17.31 -5.80
C ALA A 715 -0.80 17.71 -5.71
N ASP A 716 -1.69 17.04 -6.46
CA ASP A 716 -3.13 17.22 -6.34
C ASP A 716 -3.60 16.91 -4.93
N PHE A 717 -3.20 15.76 -4.40
CA PHE A 717 -3.63 15.29 -3.10
C PHE A 717 -3.22 16.27 -1.99
N GLN A 718 -1.96 16.72 -1.98
CA GLN A 718 -1.46 17.72 -1.05
C GLN A 718 -2.21 19.05 -1.16
N ALA A 719 -2.48 19.52 -2.39
CA ALA A 719 -3.21 20.76 -2.63
C ALA A 719 -4.66 20.68 -2.11
N ARG A 720 -5.35 19.56 -2.33
CA ARG A 720 -6.71 19.31 -1.80
C ARG A 720 -6.72 19.33 -0.27
N VAL A 721 -5.77 18.67 0.38
CA VAL A 721 -5.65 18.62 1.86
C VAL A 721 -5.45 20.02 2.44
N LEU A 722 -4.50 20.79 1.90
CA LEU A 722 -4.24 22.15 2.37
C LEU A 722 -5.42 23.09 2.09
N ALA A 723 -6.06 22.98 0.92
CA ALA A 723 -7.25 23.76 0.60
C ALA A 723 -8.40 23.48 1.58
N MET A 724 -8.67 22.21 1.89
CA MET A 724 -9.69 21.81 2.87
C MET A 724 -9.35 22.33 4.28
N ALA A 725 -8.09 22.21 4.71
CA ALA A 725 -7.62 22.73 5.99
C ALA A 725 -7.80 24.26 6.10
N ALA A 726 -7.51 24.99 5.03
CA ALA A 726 -7.70 26.45 4.94
C ALA A 726 -9.18 26.84 5.07
N VAL A 727 -10.08 26.09 4.45
CA VAL A 727 -11.51 26.35 4.57
C VAL A 727 -12.00 26.12 6.00
N TYR A 728 -11.60 25.03 6.66
CA TYR A 728 -11.93 24.83 8.09
C TYR A 728 -11.37 25.96 8.97
N TRP A 729 -10.14 26.40 8.71
CA TRP A 729 -9.53 27.54 9.41
C TRP A 729 -10.38 28.81 9.29
N SER A 730 -10.88 29.09 8.09
CA SER A 730 -11.71 30.26 7.77
C SER A 730 -13.14 30.14 8.32
N LEU A 731 -13.62 28.91 8.54
CA LEU A 731 -14.87 28.64 9.25
C LEU A 731 -14.74 28.85 10.78
N GLY A 732 -13.51 29.10 11.26
CA GLY A 732 -13.20 29.35 12.67
C GLY A 732 -12.75 28.11 13.44
N VAL A 733 -12.55 26.97 12.76
CA VAL A 733 -12.05 25.74 13.38
C VAL A 733 -10.53 25.82 13.46
N ARG A 734 -10.02 26.28 14.59
CA ARG A 734 -8.60 26.58 14.79
C ARG A 734 -8.01 25.72 15.91
N PRO A 735 -6.86 25.06 15.67
CA PRO A 735 -6.10 24.39 16.71
C PRO A 735 -5.66 25.39 17.80
N GLN A 736 -5.58 24.89 19.03
CA GLN A 736 -4.99 25.56 20.19
C GLN A 736 -3.72 24.78 20.58
N PRO A 737 -2.55 25.15 20.00
CA PRO A 737 -1.32 24.42 20.19
C PRO A 737 -0.98 24.20 21.67
N GLY A 738 -0.66 22.96 22.04
CA GLY A 738 -0.26 22.59 23.40
C GLY A 738 -1.41 22.33 24.38
N ALA A 739 -2.67 22.48 23.98
CA ALA A 739 -3.81 22.09 24.81
C ALA A 739 -4.06 20.56 24.73
N PRO A 740 -4.13 19.83 25.86
CA PRO A 740 -4.47 18.41 25.86
C PRO A 740 -5.85 18.15 25.23
N GLY A 741 -5.95 17.13 24.38
CA GLY A 741 -7.21 16.78 23.70
C GLY A 741 -7.63 17.73 22.58
N ASP A 742 -6.80 18.73 22.24
CA ASP A 742 -7.14 19.74 21.24
C ASP A 742 -7.42 19.15 19.87
N VAL A 743 -6.68 18.11 19.46
CA VAL A 743 -6.89 17.53 18.14
C VAL A 743 -8.25 16.85 18.00
N ASN A 744 -8.68 16.14 19.05
CA ASN A 744 -10.01 15.54 19.12
C ASN A 744 -11.11 16.60 19.01
N ARG A 745 -10.96 17.73 19.73
CA ARG A 745 -11.86 18.88 19.63
C ARG A 745 -11.90 19.44 18.20
N VAL A 746 -10.73 19.68 17.60
CA VAL A 746 -10.62 20.23 16.24
C VAL A 746 -11.29 19.32 15.23
N LEU A 747 -11.01 18.01 15.26
CA LEU A 747 -11.63 17.04 14.35
C LEU A 747 -13.14 16.97 14.53
N TRP A 748 -13.64 17.02 15.77
CA TRP A 748 -15.07 17.08 16.04
C TRP A 748 -15.74 18.37 15.53
N GLU A 749 -15.08 19.52 15.70
CA GLU A 749 -15.52 20.81 15.17
C GLU A 749 -15.53 20.85 13.64
N LYS A 750 -14.49 20.29 13.00
CA LYS A 750 -14.45 20.09 11.54
C LYS A 750 -15.63 19.23 11.11
N ALA A 751 -15.90 18.14 11.83
CA ALA A 751 -16.96 17.20 11.52
C ALA A 751 -18.37 17.79 11.65
N GLN A 752 -18.55 18.98 12.26
CA GLN A 752 -19.82 19.71 12.25
C GLN A 752 -20.16 20.32 10.87
N TRP A 753 -19.15 20.40 10.00
CA TRP A 753 -19.30 20.91 8.64
C TRP A 753 -19.19 19.76 7.65
N ALA A 754 -20.10 19.72 6.69
CA ALA A 754 -20.12 18.75 5.62
C ALA A 754 -19.88 19.43 4.28
N VAL A 755 -19.13 18.77 3.41
CA VAL A 755 -18.88 19.24 2.04
C VAL A 755 -19.99 18.72 1.13
N PHE A 756 -20.84 19.62 0.63
CA PHE A 756 -21.87 19.30 -0.35
C PHE A 756 -21.29 19.19 -1.76
N SER A 757 -20.49 20.17 -2.20
CA SER A 757 -19.86 20.22 -3.53
C SER A 757 -18.37 20.56 -3.41
N PHE A 758 -17.54 19.89 -4.21
CA PHE A 758 -16.10 20.14 -4.32
C PHE A 758 -15.67 20.02 -5.78
N ILE A 759 -15.13 21.11 -6.35
CA ILE A 759 -14.67 21.14 -7.73
C ILE A 759 -13.32 21.85 -7.85
N ALA A 760 -12.49 21.40 -8.79
CA ALA A 760 -11.33 22.17 -9.24
C ALA A 760 -11.80 23.40 -10.03
N VAL A 761 -11.13 24.53 -9.85
CA VAL A 761 -11.51 25.81 -10.45
C VAL A 761 -10.45 26.22 -11.45
N LEU A 762 -10.88 26.55 -12.67
CA LEU A 762 -9.98 27.09 -13.68
C LEU A 762 -9.61 28.54 -13.33
N PRO A 763 -8.36 28.98 -13.57
CA PRO A 763 -7.93 30.35 -13.25
C PRO A 763 -8.76 31.45 -13.95
N ASP A 764 -9.38 31.13 -15.09
CA ASP A 764 -10.21 32.03 -15.89
C ASP A 764 -11.72 31.87 -15.62
N ASP A 765 -12.12 31.09 -14.62
CA ASP A 765 -13.52 30.98 -14.20
C ASP A 765 -14.10 32.38 -13.89
N PRO A 766 -15.16 32.83 -14.60
CA PRO A 766 -15.65 34.20 -14.48
C PRO A 766 -16.13 34.56 -13.07
N ASP A 767 -16.69 33.61 -12.33
CA ASP A 767 -17.16 33.84 -10.97
C ASP A 767 -15.98 33.95 -10.01
N PHE A 768 -14.99 33.06 -10.15
CA PHE A 768 -13.77 33.11 -9.35
C PHE A 768 -13.01 34.43 -9.56
N VAL A 769 -12.77 34.83 -10.82
CA VAL A 769 -12.09 36.09 -11.16
C VAL A 769 -12.84 37.29 -10.60
N ARG A 770 -14.17 37.31 -10.72
CA ARG A 770 -15.01 38.39 -10.20
C ARG A 770 -14.92 38.47 -8.67
N ILE A 771 -14.99 37.36 -7.96
CA ILE A 771 -14.95 37.30 -6.49
C ILE A 771 -13.57 37.69 -5.97
N ALA A 772 -12.50 37.22 -6.62
CA ALA A 772 -11.13 37.60 -6.31
C ALA A 772 -10.92 39.12 -6.44
N ALA A 773 -11.42 39.72 -7.52
CA ALA A 773 -11.37 41.16 -7.72
C ALA A 773 -12.17 41.94 -6.67
N GLN A 774 -13.36 41.43 -6.28
CA GLN A 774 -14.19 42.05 -5.24
C GLN A 774 -13.55 42.04 -3.85
N THR A 775 -12.77 41.00 -3.55
CA THR A 775 -12.13 40.79 -2.25
C THR A 775 -10.70 41.32 -2.18
N GLY A 776 -10.11 41.72 -3.31
CA GLY A 776 -8.72 42.17 -3.40
C GLY A 776 -7.71 41.03 -3.21
N ALA A 777 -8.10 39.80 -3.50
CA ALA A 777 -7.28 38.61 -3.29
C ALA A 777 -6.09 38.56 -4.26
N ASP A 778 -4.91 38.26 -3.73
CA ASP A 778 -3.72 37.95 -4.52
C ASP A 778 -3.65 36.44 -4.79
N LEU A 779 -4.11 36.04 -5.97
CA LEU A 779 -4.17 34.63 -6.38
C LEU A 779 -2.92 34.24 -7.16
N ASP A 780 -2.32 33.11 -6.79
CA ASP A 780 -1.19 32.54 -7.52
C ASP A 780 -1.72 31.67 -8.68
N PRO A 781 -1.55 32.09 -9.96
CA PRO A 781 -2.04 31.33 -11.10
C PRO A 781 -1.31 30.00 -11.29
N ALA A 782 -0.16 29.80 -10.65
CA ALA A 782 0.57 28.53 -10.68
C ALA A 782 0.00 27.48 -9.71
N ARG A 783 -0.91 27.89 -8.79
CA ARG A 783 -1.53 27.00 -7.81
C ARG A 783 -2.90 26.52 -8.27
N ARG A 784 -3.25 25.31 -7.84
CA ARG A 784 -4.59 24.75 -8.03
C ARG A 784 -5.53 25.41 -7.02
N SER A 785 -6.62 25.96 -7.53
CA SER A 785 -7.70 26.51 -6.71
C SER A 785 -8.90 25.57 -6.75
N TYR A 786 -9.61 25.48 -5.63
CA TYR A 786 -10.78 24.64 -5.49
C TYR A 786 -11.95 25.43 -4.93
N ARG A 787 -13.16 25.06 -5.34
CA ARG A 787 -14.42 25.62 -4.83
C ARG A 787 -15.11 24.59 -3.95
N PHE A 788 -15.60 25.06 -2.81
CA PHE A 788 -16.32 24.29 -1.80
C PHE A 788 -17.71 24.87 -1.62
N GLU A 789 -18.73 24.03 -1.63
CA GLU A 789 -20.01 24.31 -0.98
C GLU A 789 -20.09 23.48 0.28
N MET A 790 -20.16 24.14 1.43
CA MET A 790 -20.22 23.51 2.73
C MET A 790 -21.51 23.88 3.45
N PHE A 791 -21.92 23.02 4.36
CA PHE A 791 -23.02 23.31 5.25
C PHE A 791 -22.78 22.75 6.64
N ARG A 792 -23.30 23.45 7.64
CA ARG A 792 -23.43 22.91 8.99
C ARG A 792 -24.67 22.04 9.03
N TRP A 793 -24.48 20.77 9.34
CA TRP A 793 -25.57 19.78 9.33
C TRP A 793 -26.34 19.82 10.65
N GLY A 794 -27.65 19.61 10.54
CA GLY A 794 -28.57 19.59 11.67
C GLY A 794 -29.16 18.20 11.91
N ARG A 795 -30.47 18.15 12.18
CA ARG A 795 -31.14 16.89 12.48
C ARG A 795 -31.18 15.94 11.27
N ARG A 796 -31.03 14.65 11.56
CA ARG A 796 -31.21 13.53 10.62
C ARG A 796 -32.65 13.03 10.64
N HIS A 797 -33.19 12.70 9.48
CA HIS A 797 -34.50 12.11 9.29
C HIS A 797 -34.40 10.90 8.37
N ALA A 798 -35.16 9.85 8.65
CA ALA A 798 -35.35 8.79 7.67
C ALA A 798 -36.20 9.31 6.50
N ASP A 799 -35.85 8.94 5.27
CA ASP A 799 -36.67 9.27 4.11
C ASP A 799 -37.94 8.39 4.11
N PRO A 800 -39.16 8.97 4.11
CA PRO A 800 -40.39 8.19 4.06
C PRO A 800 -40.61 7.44 2.75
N GLY A 801 -39.96 7.86 1.65
CA GLY A 801 -40.05 7.26 0.33
C GLY A 801 -38.98 6.21 0.03
N SER A 802 -37.91 6.14 0.85
CA SER A 802 -36.82 5.19 0.63
C SER A 802 -36.11 4.82 1.93
N VAL A 803 -36.12 3.53 2.28
CA VAL A 803 -35.39 3.04 3.46
C VAL A 803 -33.87 3.18 3.31
N ARG A 804 -33.35 3.34 2.08
CA ARG A 804 -31.92 3.48 1.79
C ARG A 804 -31.43 4.92 1.87
N LYS A 805 -32.30 5.88 2.21
CA LYS A 805 -31.97 7.31 2.18
C LYS A 805 -32.13 7.96 3.55
N VAL A 806 -31.21 8.87 3.83
CA VAL A 806 -31.21 9.73 5.02
C VAL A 806 -31.26 11.18 4.57
N LEU A 807 -32.15 11.95 5.18
CA LEU A 807 -32.32 13.38 4.94
C LEU A 807 -31.68 14.15 6.09
N VAL A 808 -30.87 15.16 5.77
CA VAL A 808 -30.10 15.93 6.75
C VAL A 808 -30.46 17.41 6.63
N ASP A 809 -30.89 18.02 7.73
CA ASP A 809 -31.20 19.44 7.78
C ASP A 809 -29.95 20.30 7.54
N ILE A 810 -30.16 21.47 6.93
CA ILE A 810 -29.12 22.49 6.74
C ILE A 810 -29.34 23.61 7.76
N GLU A 811 -28.38 23.81 8.66
CA GLU A 811 -28.44 24.89 9.66
C GLU A 811 -27.79 26.18 9.15
N GLU A 812 -26.69 26.03 8.41
CA GLU A 812 -25.87 27.13 7.91
C GLU A 812 -25.17 26.70 6.61
N GLU A 813 -25.01 27.60 5.65
CA GLU A 813 -24.25 27.36 4.42
C GLU A 813 -23.03 28.28 4.34
N ALA A 814 -21.96 27.77 3.74
CA ALA A 814 -20.79 28.53 3.37
C ALA A 814 -20.31 28.12 1.97
N THR A 815 -19.87 29.09 1.17
CA THR A 815 -19.17 28.82 -0.09
C THR A 815 -17.77 29.37 0.01
N ALA A 816 -16.77 28.60 -0.41
CA ALA A 816 -15.37 29.02 -0.34
C ALA A 816 -14.61 28.72 -1.64
N TYR A 817 -13.64 29.56 -1.97
CA TYR A 817 -12.56 29.26 -2.91
C TYR A 817 -11.24 29.22 -2.14
N SER A 818 -10.38 28.24 -2.41
CA SER A 818 -9.10 28.11 -1.72
C SER A 818 -8.01 27.50 -2.59
N ASP A 819 -6.80 28.05 -2.49
CA ASP A 819 -5.54 27.48 -3.01
C ASP A 819 -4.65 26.89 -1.90
N GLY A 820 -5.20 26.81 -0.67
CA GLY A 820 -4.51 26.36 0.55
C GLY A 820 -3.82 27.48 1.35
N ARG A 821 -3.57 28.65 0.75
CA ARG A 821 -2.98 29.83 1.41
C ARG A 821 -4.00 30.92 1.65
N VAL A 822 -4.88 31.12 0.67
CA VAL A 822 -5.90 32.16 0.69
C VAL A 822 -7.26 31.51 0.57
N VAL A 823 -8.23 32.00 1.35
CA VAL A 823 -9.62 31.59 1.26
C VAL A 823 -10.51 32.79 0.96
N LEU A 824 -11.30 32.68 -0.10
CA LEU A 824 -12.41 33.59 -0.35
C LEU A 824 -13.66 32.90 0.16
N ILE A 825 -14.25 33.39 1.24
CA ILE A 825 -15.39 32.73 1.89
C ILE A 825 -16.62 33.64 1.91
N ASN A 826 -17.77 33.08 1.54
CA ASN A 826 -19.08 33.66 1.73
C ASN A 826 -19.83 32.88 2.81
N ARG A 827 -20.01 33.53 3.96
CA ARG A 827 -20.80 33.05 5.09
C ARG A 827 -21.76 34.17 5.49
N GLY A 828 -23.06 33.97 5.28
CA GLY A 828 -24.07 35.01 5.56
C GLY A 828 -24.24 36.08 4.46
N GLY A 829 -23.87 35.78 3.21
CA GLY A 829 -24.27 36.56 2.03
C GLY A 829 -23.25 37.58 1.51
N SER A 830 -22.05 37.64 2.08
CA SER A 830 -20.96 38.53 1.63
C SER A 830 -19.63 37.78 1.55
N TRP A 831 -18.87 38.00 0.47
CA TRP A 831 -17.53 37.44 0.29
C TRP A 831 -16.49 38.19 1.12
N ARG A 832 -15.57 37.44 1.73
CA ARG A 832 -14.44 37.96 2.51
C ARG A 832 -13.18 37.18 2.17
N LEU A 833 -12.05 37.88 2.25
CA LEU A 833 -10.71 37.31 2.18
C LEU A 833 -10.28 36.85 3.57
N ASP A 834 -9.79 35.62 3.70
CA ASP A 834 -9.04 35.12 4.85
C ASP A 834 -7.70 34.55 4.35
N ASP A 835 -6.61 35.21 4.73
CA ASP A 835 -5.22 34.84 4.45
C ASP A 835 -4.47 34.52 5.76
N THR A 836 -5.20 34.20 6.83
CA THR A 836 -4.65 34.00 8.18
C THR A 836 -4.21 32.58 8.48
N ILE A 837 -4.38 31.65 7.53
CA ILE A 837 -3.90 30.28 7.70
C ILE A 837 -2.36 30.27 7.81
N PRO A 838 -1.78 29.47 8.73
CA PRO A 838 -0.34 29.28 8.81
C PRO A 838 0.21 28.67 7.53
N MET A 839 1.34 29.20 7.05
CA MET A 839 2.05 28.75 5.85
C MET A 839 3.39 28.12 6.17
#